data_AF-A0A496PX47-F1
#
_entry.id   AF-A0A496PX47-F1
#
_cell.length_a   1.000
_cell.length_b   1.000
_cell.length_c   1.000
_cell.angle_alpha   90.00
_cell.angle_beta   90.00
_cell.angle_gamma   90.00
#
_symmetry.space_group_name_H-M   'P 1'
#
loop_
_entity.id
_entity.type
_entity.pdbx_description
1 polymer ?
#
loop_
_entity_poly.entity_id
_entity_poly.type
_entity_poly.pdbx_seq_one_letter_code
_entity_poly.pdbx_strand_id
1 'polypeptide(L)'
;MKAGIQLNRVGINLALLMAFLPLSSGQGRDEVGQNIPNEKSSASAISGYEEELSVDFGGGVTMDLLLIGPGSFKMGSTDGHTDEEPVHEVALSKAFYMGKYEVTQEQWEVVMNSNPSRYKDPEKPVENVSWNDCLEFIEVLNQRVLGLNARLPTEAEWEYACRAGTTTRFGFGDSETSLGEHAWFMDNAEKTTHPVGEMKPNAFGLHDMHGNVWEWCDDPWHASYNGAPVDGSARLDGVEKLRVLRGGSWRSNPRVCRSANRFFDLRDDGENDGGFRVVALSAAAHGAFMARRGGEDPEMVSIGLRKQLLVDSFAIEQLENLTFELGEVTKANDGRPLFVADKPWEKKSFGGYATVIHEDGRYRMWYNILSQAYAESEDGLQWNKPNLGLVEYEGSVENNIVSLEMGHGLSVFKDPHETDPEHRYKMAYTGKRVRAALGFSEDGLHWKKYNDGNGVTGRAADTYNQLLWDEDANVYRLYTRTDYKNKLGAEIEVRGNRGMVNPDVKSDPTNWTTIRNWLFDREGTEEYRRRQIYAMTDWIYEGIHFALMNVYEWPQDLSGGDFDSHKRHERDTINFYIATSRDGDSWNLDWVYLGKPVIPRGPDGSFDKDMLFSFSSILTIGDQHWLYYTGYGERHSMSPRDPGIGLARMPLDRFVCLQAKDEPGVMITRPFELAGDQLLVNVEAPEGDISVEILNREGEPIPGFTREDAPPFQGVDELRLSVSWQEKKDLGSLKGRVIRLKFYLREARLYAFQIQENTIDQ
;
A
#
# COMPACT_ATOMS: atom_id res chain seq x y z
N MET A 1 3.56 7.13 71.32
CA MET A 1 2.49 6.19 70.93
C MET A 1 3.01 5.46 69.70
N LYS A 2 3.60 4.24 69.76
CA LYS A 2 3.03 2.90 70.06
C LYS A 2 1.68 2.72 69.34
N ALA A 3 1.44 1.73 68.47
CA ALA A 3 1.98 0.37 68.25
C ALA A 3 1.88 0.01 66.74
N GLY A 4 2.53 -0.98 66.12
CA GLY A 4 3.24 -2.19 66.59
C GLY A 4 2.36 -3.45 66.49
N ILE A 5 2.72 -4.41 65.60
CA ILE A 5 2.56 -5.90 65.59
C ILE A 5 2.62 -6.38 64.10
N GLN A 6 3.75 -6.89 63.59
CA GLN A 6 4.27 -8.28 63.55
C GLN A 6 3.43 -9.29 62.72
N LEU A 7 3.88 -9.73 61.54
CA LEU A 7 4.87 -10.81 61.21
C LEU A 7 4.26 -12.23 61.21
N ASN A 8 4.35 -12.92 60.07
CA ASN A 8 4.81 -14.31 60.05
C ASN A 8 5.45 -14.67 58.69
N ARG A 9 6.70 -15.13 58.77
CA ARG A 9 7.44 -15.85 57.74
C ARG A 9 7.22 -17.34 57.95
N VAL A 10 7.20 -18.12 56.87
CA VAL A 10 7.81 -19.47 56.84
C VAL A 10 8.54 -19.59 55.51
N GLY A 11 9.77 -20.10 55.54
CA GLY A 11 10.58 -20.34 54.36
C GLY A 11 11.03 -21.79 54.24
N ILE A 12 11.59 -22.07 53.06
CA ILE A 12 12.65 -23.04 52.74
C ILE A 12 12.24 -24.53 52.66
N ASN A 13 12.31 -25.13 51.46
CA ASN A 13 13.40 -26.08 51.11
C ASN A 13 13.38 -26.54 49.64
N LEU A 14 14.60 -26.65 49.10
CA LEU A 14 15.02 -27.25 47.83
C LEU A 14 15.48 -28.69 48.13
N ALA A 15 15.19 -29.69 47.27
CA ALA A 15 16.12 -30.81 46.94
C ALA A 15 15.50 -31.87 46.00
N LEU A 16 16.19 -32.05 44.87
CA LEU A 16 16.57 -33.27 44.13
C LEU A 16 15.87 -34.63 44.40
N LEU A 17 15.58 -35.34 43.29
CA LEU A 17 15.95 -36.75 43.13
C LEU A 17 16.25 -37.08 41.65
N MET A 18 17.48 -37.53 41.38
CA MET A 18 17.90 -38.27 40.17
C MET A 18 17.86 -39.78 40.44
N ALA A 19 17.59 -40.60 39.42
CA ALA A 19 18.23 -41.89 39.13
C ALA A 19 17.77 -42.38 37.73
N PHE A 20 18.64 -42.56 36.70
CA PHE A 20 19.61 -43.65 36.43
C PHE A 20 18.92 -44.96 35.95
N LEU A 21 19.22 -45.67 34.84
CA LEU A 21 20.42 -46.03 34.04
C LEU A 21 19.94 -46.74 32.69
N PRO A 22 20.74 -47.47 31.87
CA PRO A 22 21.72 -47.02 30.84
C PRO A 22 21.70 -47.88 29.52
N LEU A 23 22.66 -47.66 28.60
CA LEU A 23 23.51 -48.64 27.86
C LEU A 23 24.30 -47.88 26.76
N SER A 24 25.58 -47.54 26.99
CA SER A 24 26.83 -48.25 26.61
C SER A 24 27.15 -48.22 25.11
N SER A 25 28.38 -48.09 24.60
CA SER A 25 29.72 -47.63 25.03
C SER A 25 30.65 -47.97 23.85
N GLY A 26 31.63 -47.13 23.52
CA GLY A 26 32.70 -47.49 22.59
C GLY A 26 33.81 -46.44 22.53
N GLN A 27 34.97 -46.76 23.11
CA GLN A 27 36.20 -45.96 23.20
C GLN A 27 37.21 -46.28 22.08
N GLY A 28 38.15 -45.34 21.88
CA GLY A 28 39.54 -45.60 21.42
C GLY A 28 39.86 -44.90 20.09
N ARG A 29 40.72 -43.88 19.97
CA ARG A 29 42.16 -43.67 20.29
C ARG A 29 43.00 -43.62 18.99
N ASP A 30 43.92 -42.65 19.02
CA ASP A 30 45.21 -42.56 18.34
C ASP A 30 45.38 -41.76 17.03
N GLU A 31 46.49 -41.02 17.05
CA GLU A 31 47.02 -39.98 16.17
C GLU A 31 47.44 -40.48 14.78
N VAL A 32 47.46 -39.58 13.79
CA VAL A 32 48.65 -39.12 13.02
C VAL A 32 48.14 -38.18 11.91
N GLY A 33 48.74 -36.99 11.84
CA GLY A 33 48.29 -35.91 10.95
C GLY A 33 48.66 -36.06 9.48
N GLN A 34 48.03 -35.24 8.64
CA GLN A 34 48.61 -34.58 7.47
C GLN A 34 47.62 -33.56 6.86
N ASN A 35 48.15 -32.38 6.54
CA ASN A 35 47.62 -31.21 5.81
C ASN A 35 46.33 -31.38 4.97
N ILE A 36 45.36 -30.48 5.18
CA ILE A 36 44.37 -30.05 4.18
C ILE A 36 44.19 -28.51 4.29
N PRO A 37 44.10 -27.75 3.18
CA PRO A 37 44.26 -26.30 3.14
C PRO A 37 43.02 -25.53 3.62
N ASN A 38 43.22 -24.26 3.99
CA ASN A 38 42.18 -23.24 4.21
C ASN A 38 41.12 -23.27 3.09
N GLU A 39 39.90 -23.68 3.43
CA GLU A 39 38.69 -23.31 2.68
C GLU A 39 38.03 -22.11 3.35
N LYS A 40 37.83 -21.06 2.56
CA LYS A 40 36.98 -19.91 2.86
C LYS A 40 35.60 -20.44 3.25
N SER A 41 35.12 -20.05 4.44
CA SER A 41 33.71 -20.13 4.80
C SER A 41 32.91 -19.24 3.84
N SER A 42 32.43 -19.80 2.74
CA SER A 42 31.45 -19.17 1.86
C SER A 42 30.13 -19.03 2.61
N ALA A 43 29.59 -17.81 2.64
CA ALA A 43 28.19 -17.56 2.95
C ALA A 43 27.33 -18.53 2.12
N SER A 44 26.41 -19.26 2.76
CA SER A 44 25.46 -20.08 2.02
C SER A 44 24.59 -19.16 1.19
N ALA A 45 24.64 -19.29 -0.14
CA ALA A 45 23.74 -18.62 -1.06
C ALA A 45 22.30 -18.76 -0.55
N ILE A 46 21.60 -17.64 -0.38
CA ILE A 46 20.18 -17.64 -0.08
C ILE A 46 19.50 -18.16 -1.36
N SER A 47 19.06 -19.41 -1.34
CA SER A 47 18.53 -20.07 -2.53
C SER A 47 17.33 -19.29 -3.10
N GLY A 48 17.44 -18.82 -4.35
CA GLY A 48 16.32 -18.20 -5.09
C GLY A 48 16.40 -16.69 -5.33
N TYR A 49 17.52 -16.02 -5.03
CA TYR A 49 17.71 -14.58 -5.27
C TYR A 49 19.06 -14.31 -5.95
N GLU A 50 19.14 -13.35 -6.87
CA GLU A 50 20.43 -12.91 -7.40
C GLU A 50 21.13 -12.02 -6.36
N GLU A 51 22.45 -12.19 -6.22
CA GLU A 51 23.27 -11.44 -5.26
C GLU A 51 23.37 -9.95 -5.63
N GLU A 52 23.20 -9.62 -6.91
CA GLU A 52 23.27 -8.27 -7.46
C GLU A 52 22.12 -8.07 -8.46
N LEU A 53 21.43 -6.93 -8.34
CA LEU A 53 20.37 -6.49 -9.22
C LEU A 53 20.82 -5.20 -9.91
N SER A 54 20.98 -5.21 -11.23
CA SER A 54 21.15 -3.97 -11.99
C SER A 54 19.79 -3.43 -12.42
N VAL A 55 19.51 -2.16 -12.16
CA VAL A 55 18.29 -1.43 -12.50
C VAL A 55 18.61 -0.41 -13.60
N ASP A 56 17.83 -0.34 -14.68
CA ASP A 56 18.03 0.61 -15.79
C ASP A 56 17.06 1.78 -15.62
N PHE A 57 17.58 3.01 -15.69
CA PHE A 57 16.81 4.25 -15.54
C PHE A 57 16.35 4.85 -16.88
N GLY A 58 16.76 4.24 -18.00
CA GLY A 58 16.63 4.77 -19.35
C GLY A 58 17.91 5.50 -19.80
N GLY A 59 18.09 5.63 -21.11
CA GLY A 59 19.25 6.33 -21.67
C GLY A 59 20.60 5.59 -21.52
N GLY A 60 20.58 4.31 -21.12
CA GLY A 60 21.78 3.49 -20.92
C GLY A 60 22.42 3.62 -19.53
N VAL A 61 21.75 4.30 -18.59
CA VAL A 61 22.24 4.54 -17.23
C VAL A 61 21.63 3.52 -16.28
N THR A 62 22.47 2.86 -15.49
CA THR A 62 22.05 1.78 -14.58
C THR A 62 22.48 2.03 -13.15
N MET A 63 21.83 1.35 -12.20
CA MET A 63 22.18 1.28 -10.79
C MET A 63 22.21 -0.16 -10.32
N ASP A 64 23.33 -0.56 -9.76
CA ASP A 64 23.48 -1.87 -9.15
C ASP A 64 23.02 -1.83 -7.69
N LEU A 65 22.20 -2.80 -7.29
CA LEU A 65 21.72 -3.03 -5.94
C LEU A 65 22.21 -4.40 -5.47
N LEU A 66 22.71 -4.52 -4.25
CA LEU A 66 23.15 -5.79 -3.68
C LEU A 66 22.10 -6.36 -2.73
N LEU A 67 21.90 -7.67 -2.78
CA LEU A 67 21.01 -8.38 -1.87
C LEU A 67 21.61 -8.41 -0.46
N ILE A 68 20.90 -7.80 0.48
CA ILE A 68 21.24 -7.81 1.89
C ILE A 68 20.38 -8.86 2.59
N GLY A 69 21.02 -9.94 3.02
CA GLY A 69 20.35 -11.07 3.67
C GLY A 69 19.75 -10.73 5.04
N PRO A 70 18.67 -11.42 5.47
CA PRO A 70 18.15 -11.26 6.82
C PRO A 70 19.22 -11.63 7.85
N GLY A 71 19.13 -11.04 9.03
CA GLY A 71 20.10 -11.28 10.08
C GLY A 71 19.83 -10.43 11.31
N SER A 72 20.70 -10.58 12.29
CA SER A 72 20.64 -9.78 13.51
C SER A 72 21.99 -9.18 13.81
N PHE A 73 21.99 -7.97 14.34
CA PHE A 73 23.22 -7.27 14.73
C PHE A 73 23.00 -6.40 15.96
N LYS A 74 24.12 -5.95 16.54
CA LYS A 74 24.11 -4.95 17.60
C LYS A 74 24.23 -3.56 16.98
N MET A 75 23.15 -2.80 17.06
CA MET A 75 23.09 -1.41 16.61
C MET A 75 23.60 -0.47 17.72
N GLY A 76 24.40 0.52 17.33
CA GLY A 76 24.98 1.51 18.23
C GLY A 76 26.38 1.19 18.75
N SER A 77 26.86 2.01 19.69
CA SER A 77 28.24 1.95 20.23
C SER A 77 28.32 2.58 21.62
N THR A 78 29.23 2.07 22.46
CA THR A 78 29.63 2.70 23.74
C THR A 78 30.90 3.55 23.62
N ASP A 79 31.54 3.52 22.45
CA ASP A 79 32.83 4.18 22.19
C ASP A 79 32.67 5.46 21.36
N GLY A 80 31.42 5.93 21.20
CA GLY A 80 31.03 7.05 20.35
C GLY A 80 30.27 8.14 21.11
N HIS A 81 29.37 8.84 20.42
CA HIS A 81 28.52 9.86 21.03
C HIS A 81 27.30 9.22 21.73
N THR A 82 26.68 9.93 22.68
CA THR A 82 25.62 9.37 23.54
C THR A 82 24.33 9.02 22.79
N ASP A 83 24.16 9.54 21.57
CA ASP A 83 23.08 9.19 20.66
C ASP A 83 23.24 7.82 19.99
N GLU A 84 24.41 7.22 20.10
CA GLU A 84 24.72 5.85 19.66
C GLU A 84 24.37 4.81 20.73
N GLU A 85 23.85 5.24 21.88
CA GLU A 85 23.50 4.39 23.03
C GLU A 85 21.98 4.30 23.26
N PRO A 86 21.47 3.22 23.88
CA PRO A 86 22.19 2.00 24.22
C PRO A 86 22.43 1.11 23.01
N VAL A 87 23.51 0.33 23.08
CA VAL A 87 23.71 -0.79 22.16
C VAL A 87 22.55 -1.78 22.33
N HIS A 88 21.83 -2.09 21.27
CA HIS A 88 20.66 -2.98 21.29
C HIS A 88 20.67 -3.94 20.10
N GLU A 89 19.93 -5.04 20.24
CA GLU A 89 19.81 -6.06 19.20
C GLU A 89 18.69 -5.71 18.24
N VAL A 90 18.99 -5.75 16.93
CA VAL A 90 18.01 -5.55 15.85
C VAL A 90 18.03 -6.78 14.95
N ALA A 91 16.85 -7.29 14.61
CA ALA A 91 16.66 -8.46 13.76
C ALA A 91 15.88 -8.09 12.49
N LEU A 92 16.58 -8.06 11.36
CA LEU A 92 16.00 -7.88 10.04
C LEU A 92 15.48 -9.23 9.55
N SER A 93 14.15 -9.39 9.60
CA SER A 93 13.49 -10.66 9.28
C SER A 93 13.36 -10.96 7.79
N LYS A 94 13.60 -9.96 6.93
CA LYS A 94 13.48 -10.05 5.48
C LYS A 94 14.74 -9.55 4.81
N ALA A 95 15.14 -10.20 3.72
CA ALA A 95 16.12 -9.64 2.81
C ALA A 95 15.54 -8.47 2.01
N PHE A 96 16.42 -7.55 1.63
CA PHE A 96 16.13 -6.36 0.82
C PHE A 96 17.32 -6.07 -0.10
N TYR A 97 17.10 -5.31 -1.16
CA TYR A 97 18.18 -4.81 -2.03
C TYR A 97 18.63 -3.43 -1.54
N MET A 98 19.93 -3.16 -1.57
CA MET A 98 20.50 -1.85 -1.26
C MET A 98 21.44 -1.40 -2.37
N GLY A 99 21.40 -0.12 -2.73
CA GLY A 99 22.34 0.48 -3.68
C GLY A 99 23.77 0.14 -3.36
N LYS A 100 24.48 -0.47 -4.32
CA LYS A 100 25.91 -0.78 -4.25
C LYS A 100 26.73 0.46 -3.95
N TYR A 101 26.29 1.57 -4.53
CA TYR A 101 26.84 2.91 -4.40
C TYR A 101 25.77 3.89 -3.88
N GLU A 102 26.21 5.08 -3.51
CA GLU A 102 25.37 6.27 -3.43
C GLU A 102 24.73 6.56 -4.81
N VAL A 103 23.56 7.21 -4.85
CA VAL A 103 22.92 7.62 -6.10
C VAL A 103 23.83 8.64 -6.81
N THR A 104 24.19 8.38 -8.07
CA THR A 104 25.10 9.27 -8.81
C THR A 104 24.39 10.45 -9.44
N GLN A 105 25.15 11.47 -9.85
CA GLN A 105 24.63 12.64 -10.55
C GLN A 105 24.01 12.27 -11.89
N GLU A 106 24.59 11.32 -12.64
CA GLU A 106 24.02 10.83 -13.89
C GLU A 106 22.66 10.18 -13.67
N GLN A 107 22.57 9.32 -12.66
CA GLN A 107 21.33 8.64 -12.28
C GLN A 107 20.25 9.65 -11.86
N TRP A 108 20.63 10.65 -11.06
CA TRP A 108 19.75 11.75 -10.68
C TRP A 108 19.26 12.55 -11.89
N GLU A 109 20.15 12.95 -12.80
CA GLU A 109 19.80 13.71 -14.00
C GLU A 109 18.79 12.98 -14.89
N VAL A 110 18.97 11.67 -15.08
CA VAL A 110 18.06 10.84 -15.88
C VAL A 110 16.65 10.80 -15.27
N VAL A 111 16.56 10.72 -13.95
CA VAL A 111 15.28 10.61 -13.24
C VAL A 111 14.61 11.98 -13.11
N MET A 112 15.36 13.00 -12.69
CA MET A 112 14.86 14.30 -12.22
C MET A 112 15.03 15.44 -13.23
N ASN A 113 15.65 15.19 -14.39
CA ASN A 113 15.88 16.17 -15.46
C ASN A 113 16.58 17.47 -14.98
N SER A 114 17.39 17.37 -13.94
CA SER A 114 18.13 18.48 -13.33
C SER A 114 19.32 17.93 -12.55
N ASN A 115 20.26 18.78 -12.15
CA ASN A 115 21.38 18.39 -11.29
C ASN A 115 21.68 19.48 -10.25
N PRO A 116 21.32 19.27 -8.97
CA PRO A 116 21.51 20.26 -7.91
C PRO A 116 22.93 20.28 -7.33
N SER A 117 23.78 19.29 -7.67
CA SER A 117 25.08 19.08 -7.04
C SER A 117 26.06 20.23 -7.26
N ARG A 118 26.84 20.55 -6.23
CA ARG A 118 27.91 21.54 -6.31
C ARG A 118 29.13 21.03 -7.08
N TYR A 119 29.52 19.77 -6.89
CA TYR A 119 30.74 19.17 -7.43
C TYR A 119 30.44 18.32 -8.66
N LYS A 120 30.37 18.96 -9.83
CA LYS A 120 29.88 18.34 -11.08
C LYS A 120 30.79 17.24 -11.62
N ASP A 121 30.24 16.03 -11.71
CA ASP A 121 30.79 14.88 -12.42
C ASP A 121 29.70 13.79 -12.46
N PRO A 122 29.36 13.19 -13.62
CA PRO A 122 28.32 12.17 -13.73
C PRO A 122 28.49 10.97 -12.77
N GLU A 123 29.74 10.56 -12.51
CA GLU A 123 30.07 9.38 -11.69
C GLU A 123 30.14 9.68 -10.18
N LYS A 124 30.06 10.95 -9.78
CA LYS A 124 30.03 11.36 -8.37
C LYS A 124 28.64 11.16 -7.77
N PRO A 125 28.53 11.02 -6.43
CA PRO A 125 27.24 11.04 -5.77
C PRO A 125 26.52 12.35 -6.04
N VAL A 126 25.20 12.28 -6.16
CA VAL A 126 24.36 13.47 -6.08
C VAL A 126 24.43 14.00 -4.66
N GLU A 127 24.80 15.28 -4.54
CA GLU A 127 24.73 16.04 -3.30
C GLU A 127 23.95 17.34 -3.48
N ASN A 128 23.76 18.08 -2.38
CA ASN A 128 22.93 19.28 -2.31
C ASN A 128 21.45 18.97 -2.58
N VAL A 129 21.01 17.81 -2.08
CA VAL A 129 19.63 17.32 -2.15
C VAL A 129 19.07 17.17 -0.74
N SER A 130 17.85 17.65 -0.53
CA SER A 130 17.14 17.46 0.73
C SER A 130 16.54 16.06 0.82
N TRP A 131 16.13 15.66 2.01
CA TRP A 131 15.41 14.40 2.21
C TRP A 131 14.12 14.33 1.37
N ASN A 132 13.40 15.45 1.23
CA ASN A 132 12.20 15.51 0.40
C ASN A 132 12.53 15.35 -1.10
N ASP A 133 13.62 15.95 -1.58
CA ASP A 133 14.04 15.78 -2.99
C ASP A 133 14.40 14.31 -3.26
N CYS A 134 15.00 13.63 -2.29
CA CYS A 134 15.27 12.19 -2.39
C CYS A 134 13.98 11.37 -2.51
N LEU A 135 12.92 11.74 -1.78
CA LEU A 135 11.60 11.10 -1.93
C LEU A 135 10.97 11.35 -3.30
N GLU A 136 11.11 12.55 -3.86
CA GLU A 136 10.64 12.87 -5.21
C GLU A 136 11.38 12.02 -6.25
N PHE A 137 12.72 11.92 -6.13
CA PHE A 137 13.52 11.00 -6.95
C PHE A 137 13.01 9.56 -6.84
N ILE A 138 12.76 9.07 -5.63
CA ILE A 138 12.26 7.71 -5.39
C ILE A 138 10.89 7.50 -6.02
N GLU A 139 10.01 8.50 -5.96
CA GLU A 139 8.70 8.45 -6.59
C GLU A 139 8.82 8.30 -8.11
N VAL A 140 9.60 9.17 -8.76
CA VAL A 140 9.81 9.10 -10.21
C VAL A 140 10.54 7.81 -10.60
N LEU A 141 11.48 7.35 -9.78
CA LEU A 141 12.17 6.07 -9.99
C LEU A 141 11.18 4.89 -9.95
N ASN A 142 10.26 4.85 -8.98
CA ASN A 142 9.25 3.80 -8.89
C ASN A 142 8.23 3.84 -10.04
N GLN A 143 7.98 5.02 -10.61
CA GLN A 143 7.18 5.16 -11.83
C GLN A 143 7.91 4.62 -13.07
N ARG A 144 9.22 4.82 -13.16
CA ARG A 144 10.06 4.36 -14.27
C ARG A 144 10.38 2.87 -14.21
N VAL A 145 10.62 2.35 -13.01
CA VAL A 145 11.01 0.96 -12.77
C VAL A 145 9.93 0.28 -11.95
N LEU A 146 8.89 -0.16 -12.67
CA LEU A 146 7.70 -0.76 -12.06
C LEU A 146 8.05 -1.98 -11.21
N GLY A 147 7.52 -1.99 -9.98
CA GLY A 147 7.73 -3.06 -9.04
C GLY A 147 9.05 -3.00 -8.29
N LEU A 148 9.90 -1.99 -8.50
CA LEU A 148 11.13 -1.80 -7.72
C LEU A 148 10.82 -1.48 -6.25
N ASN A 149 9.73 -0.75 -5.97
CA ASN A 149 9.35 -0.34 -4.61
C ASN A 149 10.54 0.26 -3.83
N ALA A 150 11.31 1.12 -4.51
CA ALA A 150 12.42 1.84 -3.94
C ALA A 150 11.95 2.75 -2.80
N ARG A 151 12.81 2.92 -1.80
CA ARG A 151 12.67 3.82 -0.66
C ARG A 151 14.04 4.19 -0.10
N LEU A 152 14.09 5.11 0.86
CA LEU A 152 15.28 5.31 1.68
C LEU A 152 15.49 4.12 2.63
N PRO A 153 16.74 3.78 2.98
CA PRO A 153 17.02 2.80 4.01
C PRO A 153 16.46 3.28 5.35
N THR A 154 16.02 2.33 6.18
CA THR A 154 15.90 2.64 7.60
C THR A 154 17.30 2.80 8.19
N GLU A 155 17.42 3.54 9.28
CA GLU A 155 18.67 3.75 9.98
C GLU A 155 19.31 2.40 10.39
N ALA A 156 18.46 1.45 10.82
CA ALA A 156 18.87 0.10 11.18
C ALA A 156 19.35 -0.71 9.98
N GLU A 157 18.67 -0.63 8.83
CA GLU A 157 19.10 -1.27 7.58
C GLU A 157 20.45 -0.73 7.12
N TRP A 158 20.63 0.59 7.19
CA TRP A 158 21.87 1.24 6.83
C TRP A 158 23.03 0.76 7.71
N GLU A 159 22.87 0.75 9.04
CA GLU A 159 23.96 0.34 9.94
C GLU A 159 24.27 -1.16 9.83
N TYR A 160 23.24 -2.00 9.69
CA TYR A 160 23.41 -3.43 9.44
C TYR A 160 24.27 -3.67 8.20
N ALA A 161 23.92 -2.99 7.11
CA ALA A 161 24.60 -3.08 5.83
C ALA A 161 26.03 -2.50 5.89
N CYS A 162 26.23 -1.38 6.58
CA CYS A 162 27.54 -0.76 6.79
C CYS A 162 28.49 -1.70 7.56
N ARG A 163 27.99 -2.34 8.62
CA ARG A 163 28.76 -3.26 9.47
C ARG A 163 29.11 -4.57 8.79
N ALA A 164 28.27 -5.04 7.86
CA ALA A 164 28.47 -6.27 7.09
C ALA A 164 28.90 -7.47 7.96
N GLY A 165 28.21 -7.66 9.10
CA GLY A 165 28.46 -8.75 10.05
C GLY A 165 29.53 -8.48 11.12
N THR A 166 30.22 -7.33 11.07
CA THR A 166 31.19 -6.95 12.11
C THR A 166 30.53 -6.20 13.27
N THR A 167 31.20 -6.18 14.43
CA THR A 167 30.84 -5.33 15.59
C THR A 167 31.85 -4.22 15.82
N THR A 168 32.73 -3.97 14.85
CA THR A 168 33.88 -3.06 14.96
C THR A 168 33.49 -1.63 14.65
N ARG A 169 34.44 -0.70 14.83
CA ARG A 169 34.29 0.73 14.54
C ARG A 169 33.91 1.01 13.09
N PHE A 170 34.50 0.26 12.16
CA PHE A 170 34.21 0.30 10.73
C PHE A 170 33.82 -1.11 10.26
N GLY A 171 33.16 -1.22 9.11
CA GLY A 171 32.77 -2.50 8.49
C GLY A 171 33.95 -3.37 8.07
N PHE A 172 35.18 -2.85 8.14
CA PHE A 172 36.44 -3.54 7.83
C PHE A 172 37.38 -3.70 9.04
N GLY A 173 36.94 -3.33 10.26
CA GLY A 173 37.72 -3.46 11.50
C GLY A 173 37.78 -2.17 12.33
N ASP A 174 38.68 -2.13 13.32
CA ASP A 174 38.81 -0.99 14.26
C ASP A 174 39.89 0.04 13.87
N SER A 175 40.66 -0.25 12.82
CA SER A 175 41.85 0.51 12.44
C SER A 175 41.52 1.77 11.64
N GLU A 176 41.63 2.93 12.28
CA GLU A 176 41.45 4.25 11.61
C GLU A 176 42.49 4.48 10.51
N THR A 177 43.71 3.95 10.65
CA THR A 177 44.75 4.06 9.61
C THR A 177 44.39 3.33 8.32
N SER A 178 43.45 2.38 8.38
CA SER A 178 42.96 1.65 7.22
C SER A 178 41.77 2.36 6.53
N LEU A 179 41.23 3.43 7.11
CA LEU A 179 40.08 4.16 6.56
C LEU A 179 40.36 4.72 5.16
N GLY A 180 41.59 5.18 4.89
CA GLY A 180 41.98 5.71 3.58
C GLY A 180 41.98 4.70 2.43
N GLU A 181 41.80 3.40 2.72
CA GLU A 181 41.59 2.37 1.69
C GLU A 181 40.10 2.11 1.41
N HIS A 182 39.20 2.66 2.23
CA HIS A 182 37.77 2.33 2.27
C HIS A 182 36.84 3.55 2.19
N ALA A 183 37.37 4.77 2.26
CA ALA A 183 36.56 5.99 2.29
C ALA A 183 37.28 7.21 1.74
N TRP A 184 36.49 8.10 1.14
CA TRP A 184 36.86 9.49 0.90
C TRP A 184 36.42 10.36 2.09
N PHE A 185 37.37 10.94 2.80
CA PHE A 185 37.13 11.77 3.99
C PHE A 185 38.13 12.94 4.04
N MET A 186 38.07 13.76 5.09
CA MET A 186 38.79 15.05 5.14
C MET A 186 40.29 14.98 4.77
N ASP A 187 40.97 13.89 5.11
CA ASP A 187 42.42 13.79 4.92
C ASP A 187 42.84 13.38 3.50
N ASN A 188 41.96 12.72 2.73
CA ASN A 188 42.28 12.20 1.38
C ASN A 188 41.34 12.70 0.27
N ALA A 189 40.21 13.35 0.57
CA ALA A 189 39.19 13.69 -0.43
C ALA A 189 39.40 15.06 -1.13
N GLU A 190 40.52 15.75 -0.91
CA GLU A 190 40.87 16.99 -1.62
C GLU A 190 39.77 18.09 -1.60
N LYS A 191 38.94 18.09 -0.56
CA LYS A 191 37.82 19.02 -0.37
C LYS A 191 36.69 18.94 -1.42
N THR A 192 36.46 17.74 -1.97
CA THR A 192 35.40 17.45 -2.94
C THR A 192 34.87 16.02 -2.76
N THR A 193 33.66 15.75 -3.29
CA THR A 193 33.21 14.39 -3.58
C THR A 193 34.04 13.76 -4.71
N HIS A 194 34.09 12.43 -4.72
CA HIS A 194 34.82 11.60 -5.70
C HIS A 194 33.86 10.60 -6.35
N PRO A 195 34.21 10.06 -7.53
CA PRO A 195 33.42 9.01 -8.18
C PRO A 195 33.13 7.86 -7.22
N VAL A 196 31.91 7.34 -7.27
CA VAL A 196 31.49 6.24 -6.39
C VAL A 196 32.30 4.98 -6.68
N GLY A 197 32.56 4.16 -5.66
CA GLY A 197 33.17 2.84 -5.84
C GLY A 197 34.69 2.80 -6.02
N GLU A 198 35.41 3.92 -5.97
CA GLU A 198 36.88 3.94 -6.08
C GLU A 198 37.60 3.34 -4.86
N MET A 199 36.91 3.29 -3.72
CA MET A 199 37.42 2.73 -2.46
C MET A 199 37.02 1.27 -2.27
N LYS A 200 37.71 0.53 -1.39
CA LYS A 200 37.41 -0.89 -1.16
C LYS A 200 36.03 -1.08 -0.51
N PRO A 201 35.21 -2.02 -1.00
CA PRO A 201 33.91 -2.30 -0.42
C PRO A 201 34.02 -3.00 0.95
N ASN A 202 32.90 -3.03 1.68
CA ASN A 202 32.76 -3.87 2.88
C ASN A 202 32.48 -5.35 2.53
N ALA A 203 32.27 -6.20 3.54
CA ALA A 203 32.06 -7.64 3.33
C ALA A 203 30.75 -8.01 2.60
N PHE A 204 29.80 -7.08 2.48
CA PHE A 204 28.59 -7.24 1.66
C PHE A 204 28.76 -6.71 0.24
N GLY A 205 29.93 -6.17 -0.12
CA GLY A 205 30.19 -5.60 -1.44
C GLY A 205 29.74 -4.14 -1.61
N LEU A 206 29.23 -3.51 -0.55
CA LEU A 206 28.81 -2.11 -0.58
C LEU A 206 30.01 -1.17 -0.50
N HIS A 207 30.02 -0.15 -1.34
CA HIS A 207 31.04 0.88 -1.37
C HIS A 207 30.58 2.16 -0.66
N ASP A 208 31.56 2.99 -0.28
CA ASP A 208 31.38 4.35 0.24
C ASP A 208 30.60 4.46 1.57
N MET A 209 30.33 3.34 2.25
CA MET A 209 29.62 3.29 3.55
C MET A 209 30.31 4.03 4.72
N HIS A 210 31.46 4.67 4.48
CA HIS A 210 32.33 5.31 5.47
C HIS A 210 32.85 6.69 5.03
N GLY A 211 32.29 7.32 3.98
CA GLY A 211 32.75 8.63 3.50
C GLY A 211 32.03 9.06 2.22
N ASN A 212 32.66 9.96 1.45
CA ASN A 212 32.13 10.60 0.25
C ASN A 212 30.96 11.56 0.52
N VAL A 213 29.74 11.08 0.76
CA VAL A 213 28.63 11.92 1.25
C VAL A 213 27.90 11.27 2.41
N TRP A 214 27.33 12.11 3.28
CA TRP A 214 26.34 11.65 4.25
C TRP A 214 25.12 11.13 3.51
N GLU A 215 24.47 10.10 4.04
CA GLU A 215 23.34 9.46 3.37
C GLU A 215 22.05 9.54 4.16
N TRP A 216 21.01 10.10 3.54
CA TRP A 216 19.69 10.22 4.14
C TRP A 216 19.09 8.84 4.44
N CYS A 217 18.58 8.69 5.66
CA CYS A 217 17.75 7.56 6.08
C CYS A 217 16.29 8.00 6.26
N ASP A 218 15.37 7.05 6.27
CA ASP A 218 13.92 7.31 6.42
C ASP A 218 13.57 7.82 7.83
N ASP A 219 14.37 7.43 8.83
CA ASP A 219 14.17 7.71 10.24
C ASP A 219 14.26 9.21 10.59
N PRO A 220 13.23 9.75 11.29
CA PRO A 220 13.37 10.97 12.08
C PRO A 220 14.50 10.89 13.11
N TRP A 221 15.14 12.03 13.44
CA TRP A 221 16.25 12.06 14.39
C TRP A 221 15.83 11.81 15.84
N HIS A 222 16.67 11.06 16.58
CA HIS A 222 16.59 10.93 18.05
C HIS A 222 17.95 11.06 18.70
N ALA A 223 17.98 11.59 19.93
CA ALA A 223 19.21 11.75 20.69
C ALA A 223 19.70 10.47 21.42
N SER A 224 19.04 9.31 21.24
CA SER A 224 19.48 8.00 21.77
C SER A 224 18.66 6.86 21.15
N TYR A 225 19.13 5.62 21.26
CA TYR A 225 18.41 4.39 20.89
C TYR A 225 17.45 3.85 21.97
N ASN A 226 17.19 4.60 23.04
CA ASN A 226 16.22 4.15 24.05
C ASN A 226 14.82 4.02 23.41
N GLY A 227 14.29 2.79 23.38
CA GLY A 227 13.00 2.48 22.76
C GLY A 227 13.05 2.35 21.24
N ALA A 228 14.23 2.27 20.63
CA ALA A 228 14.36 2.01 19.20
C ALA A 228 13.74 0.67 18.79
N PRO A 229 13.14 0.56 17.58
CA PRO A 229 12.64 -0.69 17.05
C PRO A 229 13.72 -1.76 16.95
N VAL A 230 13.33 -3.01 17.17
CA VAL A 230 14.23 -4.18 17.16
C VAL A 230 14.02 -5.06 15.93
N ASP A 231 13.16 -4.67 15.01
CA ASP A 231 12.75 -5.45 13.82
C ASP A 231 13.26 -4.86 12.50
N GLY A 232 14.12 -3.83 12.57
CA GLY A 232 14.67 -3.13 11.41
C GLY A 232 13.74 -2.05 10.83
N SER A 233 12.54 -1.86 11.38
CA SER A 233 11.65 -0.78 10.96
C SER A 233 12.20 0.59 11.35
N ALA A 234 11.88 1.62 10.56
CA ALA A 234 12.27 2.99 10.86
C ALA A 234 11.68 3.41 12.20
N ARG A 235 12.48 4.10 13.00
CA ARG A 235 12.04 4.69 14.26
C ARG A 235 11.34 6.01 13.97
N LEU A 236 10.02 6.01 14.06
CA LEU A 236 9.25 7.15 13.61
C LEU A 236 9.05 8.25 14.69
N ASP A 237 9.23 7.97 15.98
CA ASP A 237 8.89 8.87 17.11
C ASP A 237 9.91 10.01 17.38
N GLY A 238 10.58 10.51 16.33
CA GLY A 238 11.72 11.43 16.43
C GLY A 238 11.38 12.90 16.24
N VAL A 239 12.41 13.74 16.11
CA VAL A 239 12.22 15.16 15.82
C VAL A 239 11.74 15.31 14.38
N GLU A 240 10.47 15.66 14.20
CA GLU A 240 9.75 15.68 12.91
C GLU A 240 10.49 16.36 11.75
N LYS A 241 11.17 17.47 12.02
CA LYS A 241 11.89 18.26 11.00
C LYS A 241 13.27 17.73 10.67
N LEU A 242 13.81 16.83 11.48
CA LEU A 242 15.17 16.34 11.36
C LEU A 242 15.12 14.89 10.87
N ARG A 243 16.02 14.55 9.95
CA ARG A 243 16.17 13.18 9.44
C ARG A 243 17.59 12.70 9.69
N VAL A 244 17.74 11.40 9.91
CA VAL A 244 19.03 10.80 10.19
C VAL A 244 19.88 10.78 8.91
N LEU A 245 21.15 11.11 9.07
CA LEU A 245 22.21 10.98 8.09
C LEU A 245 23.26 10.00 8.63
N ARG A 246 23.79 9.12 7.78
CA ARG A 246 24.81 8.13 8.13
C ARG A 246 26.02 8.16 7.18
N GLY A 247 27.14 7.59 7.59
CA GLY A 247 28.30 7.33 6.72
C GLY A 247 29.51 8.25 6.89
N GLY A 248 29.32 9.52 7.25
CA GLY A 248 30.37 10.52 7.08
C GLY A 248 30.42 11.02 5.64
N SER A 249 31.36 11.91 5.32
CA SER A 249 31.46 12.58 4.03
C SER A 249 32.90 12.96 3.68
N TRP A 250 33.14 13.50 2.49
CA TRP A 250 34.45 13.97 2.04
C TRP A 250 35.09 15.01 2.97
N ARG A 251 34.30 15.75 3.77
CA ARG A 251 34.79 16.72 4.77
C ARG A 251 34.76 16.20 6.20
N SER A 252 34.43 14.93 6.38
CA SER A 252 34.31 14.32 7.69
C SER A 252 35.66 13.94 8.28
N ASN A 253 35.81 14.12 9.59
CA ASN A 253 36.94 13.57 10.33
C ASN A 253 36.80 12.03 10.42
N PRO A 254 37.87 11.24 10.44
CA PRO A 254 37.79 9.78 10.56
C PRO A 254 36.85 9.24 11.66
N ARG A 255 36.71 9.99 12.76
CA ARG A 255 35.83 9.60 13.89
C ARG A 255 34.33 9.67 13.59
N VAL A 256 33.91 10.42 12.58
CA VAL A 256 32.49 10.51 12.18
C VAL A 256 32.16 9.56 11.02
N CYS A 257 33.17 8.93 10.43
CA CYS A 257 33.04 7.88 9.42
C CYS A 257 32.76 6.48 10.01
N ARG A 258 32.47 6.36 11.31
CA ARG A 258 32.26 5.05 11.97
C ARG A 258 30.89 4.47 11.62
N SER A 259 30.76 3.15 11.62
CA SER A 259 29.47 2.48 11.33
C SER A 259 28.32 2.95 12.22
N ALA A 260 28.61 3.19 13.50
CA ALA A 260 27.62 3.61 14.49
C ALA A 260 27.37 5.12 14.51
N ASN A 261 28.18 5.92 13.79
CA ASN A 261 28.05 7.36 13.91
C ASN A 261 26.76 7.84 13.25
N ARG A 262 26.06 8.71 13.96
CA ARG A 262 24.78 9.27 13.53
C ARG A 262 24.95 10.78 13.37
N PHE A 263 24.34 11.31 12.33
CA PHE A 263 24.18 12.74 12.13
C PHE A 263 22.71 13.02 11.80
N PHE A 264 22.35 14.30 11.73
CA PHE A 264 21.02 14.70 11.31
C PHE A 264 21.06 16.07 10.66
N ASP A 265 20.08 16.33 9.82
CA ASP A 265 19.85 17.65 9.28
C ASP A 265 18.35 17.88 9.01
N LEU A 266 17.97 19.12 8.69
CA LEU A 266 16.61 19.50 8.34
C LEU A 266 16.19 18.78 7.06
N ARG A 267 15.00 18.18 7.08
CA ARG A 267 14.46 17.39 5.94
C ARG A 267 14.25 18.18 4.64
N ASP A 268 14.23 19.52 4.74
CA ASP A 268 14.03 20.44 3.61
C ASP A 268 15.35 21.09 3.15
N ASP A 269 16.45 20.86 3.88
CA ASP A 269 17.75 21.44 3.58
C ASP A 269 18.64 20.38 2.89
N GLY A 270 19.32 20.80 1.82
CA GLY A 270 20.37 20.03 1.17
C GLY A 270 21.73 20.67 1.45
N GLU A 271 22.73 19.87 1.80
CA GLU A 271 24.11 20.31 1.93
C GLU A 271 25.00 19.67 0.87
N ASN A 272 26.13 20.32 0.57
CA ASN A 272 27.04 19.87 -0.50
C ASN A 272 27.93 18.67 -0.12
N ASP A 273 27.57 18.00 0.96
CA ASP A 273 28.14 16.74 1.41
C ASP A 273 27.06 15.76 1.90
N GLY A 274 25.78 16.03 1.59
CA GLY A 274 24.64 15.14 1.85
C GLY A 274 24.01 14.65 0.55
N GLY A 275 23.86 13.33 0.45
CA GLY A 275 23.22 12.59 -0.63
C GLY A 275 22.43 11.41 -0.05
N PHE A 276 22.32 10.32 -0.80
CA PHE A 276 21.57 9.13 -0.35
C PHE A 276 21.90 7.89 -1.18
N ARG A 277 21.50 6.74 -0.66
CA ARG A 277 21.32 5.51 -1.42
C ARG A 277 19.90 4.99 -1.27
N VAL A 278 19.47 4.15 -2.21
CA VAL A 278 18.15 3.53 -2.20
C VAL A 278 18.21 2.11 -1.67
N VAL A 279 17.12 1.69 -1.04
CA VAL A 279 16.79 0.27 -0.86
C VAL A 279 15.52 -0.06 -1.63
N ALA A 280 15.38 -1.30 -2.06
CA ALA A 280 14.29 -1.76 -2.89
C ALA A 280 13.82 -3.15 -2.47
N LEU A 281 12.51 -3.41 -2.60
CA LEU A 281 11.87 -4.72 -2.42
C LEU A 281 12.03 -5.35 -1.02
N SER A 282 11.09 -6.22 -0.66
CA SER A 282 11.43 -7.38 0.18
C SER A 282 11.68 -8.55 -0.77
N ALA A 283 12.57 -9.49 -0.43
CA ALA A 283 12.95 -10.56 -1.36
C ALA A 283 11.75 -11.36 -1.95
N ALA A 284 10.62 -11.44 -1.24
CA ALA A 284 9.36 -12.00 -1.77
C ALA A 284 8.78 -11.24 -2.98
N ALA A 285 8.98 -9.92 -3.06
CA ALA A 285 8.61 -9.08 -4.20
C ALA A 285 9.69 -9.05 -5.31
N HIS A 286 10.94 -9.41 -4.97
CA HIS A 286 12.04 -9.54 -5.92
C HIS A 286 12.08 -10.87 -6.68
N GLY A 287 11.61 -11.97 -6.09
CA GLY A 287 11.38 -13.22 -6.83
C GLY A 287 10.48 -13.01 -8.06
N ALA A 288 9.51 -12.10 -7.96
CA ALA A 288 8.63 -11.67 -9.06
C ALA A 288 9.22 -10.56 -9.97
N PHE A 289 10.38 -10.00 -9.59
CA PHE A 289 11.13 -8.96 -10.32
C PHE A 289 12.31 -9.54 -11.13
N MET A 290 13.03 -10.56 -10.64
CA MET A 290 14.15 -11.17 -11.40
C MET A 290 13.75 -12.10 -12.50
N ALA A 291 12.57 -12.72 -12.38
CA ALA A 291 11.92 -13.31 -13.53
C ALA A 291 11.59 -12.29 -14.65
N ARG A 292 11.95 -11.01 -14.51
CA ARG A 292 11.81 -9.95 -15.52
C ARG A 292 13.15 -9.48 -16.13
N ARG A 293 14.34 -9.93 -15.69
CA ARG A 293 15.64 -9.40 -16.21
C ARG A 293 16.71 -10.42 -16.59
N GLY A 294 16.77 -11.59 -15.97
CA GLY A 294 17.65 -12.66 -16.45
C GLY A 294 17.07 -13.26 -17.73
N GLY A 295 17.89 -13.69 -18.68
CA GLY A 295 17.47 -14.49 -19.85
C GLY A 295 16.91 -15.88 -19.49
N GLU A 296 16.31 -16.01 -18.31
CA GLU A 296 15.40 -17.07 -17.94
C GLU A 296 13.96 -16.61 -18.21
N ASP A 297 13.15 -17.63 -18.47
CA ASP A 297 11.79 -17.57 -18.97
C ASP A 297 10.89 -16.60 -18.15
N PRO A 298 10.28 -15.56 -18.75
CA PRO A 298 9.57 -14.55 -17.96
C PRO A 298 8.42 -15.16 -17.17
N GLU A 299 8.28 -14.79 -15.89
CA GLU A 299 7.30 -15.42 -14.98
C GLU A 299 5.90 -15.33 -15.60
N MET A 300 5.38 -16.50 -15.96
CA MET A 300 4.06 -16.61 -16.55
C MET A 300 3.01 -16.11 -15.56
N VAL A 301 2.17 -15.19 -16.01
CA VAL A 301 1.03 -14.73 -15.23
C VAL A 301 -0.21 -15.56 -15.58
N SER A 302 -0.97 -15.96 -14.56
CA SER A 302 -2.25 -16.62 -14.75
C SER A 302 -3.37 -15.58 -14.81
N ILE A 303 -3.88 -15.32 -16.02
CA ILE A 303 -5.02 -14.40 -16.23
C ILE A 303 -6.31 -15.12 -16.62
N GLY A 304 -6.22 -16.33 -17.19
CA GLY A 304 -7.36 -17.12 -17.63
C GLY A 304 -8.31 -16.33 -18.55
N LEU A 305 -9.62 -16.42 -18.26
CA LEU A 305 -10.67 -15.65 -18.93
C LEU A 305 -11.12 -14.42 -18.13
N ARG A 306 -10.51 -14.17 -16.97
CA ARG A 306 -10.84 -13.05 -16.08
C ARG A 306 -10.37 -11.76 -16.72
N LYS A 307 -11.17 -10.69 -16.62
CA LYS A 307 -10.79 -9.38 -17.14
C LYS A 307 -9.57 -8.86 -16.39
N GLN A 308 -8.60 -8.33 -17.11
CA GLN A 308 -7.39 -7.73 -16.55
C GLN A 308 -7.56 -6.21 -16.53
N LEU A 309 -7.90 -5.66 -15.36
CA LEU A 309 -7.94 -4.22 -15.12
C LEU A 309 -6.51 -3.68 -14.97
N LEU A 310 -6.15 -2.62 -15.68
CA LEU A 310 -4.83 -1.99 -15.62
C LEU A 310 -4.75 -0.96 -14.49
N VAL A 311 -5.11 -1.42 -13.29
CA VAL A 311 -5.04 -0.63 -12.04
C VAL A 311 -3.73 -0.85 -11.27
N ASP A 312 -2.88 -1.74 -11.78
CA ASP A 312 -1.53 -2.04 -11.29
C ASP A 312 -0.70 -2.67 -12.43
N SER A 313 0.51 -3.13 -12.10
CA SER A 313 1.44 -3.76 -13.05
C SER A 313 1.37 -5.29 -13.09
N PHE A 314 0.33 -5.92 -12.53
CA PHE A 314 0.26 -7.39 -12.41
C PHE A 314 0.37 -8.11 -13.76
N ALA A 315 -0.33 -7.64 -14.80
CA ALA A 315 -0.28 -8.23 -16.14
C ALA A 315 0.81 -7.63 -17.04
N ILE A 316 1.57 -6.65 -16.54
CA ILE A 316 2.45 -5.80 -17.36
C ILE A 316 3.90 -6.23 -17.15
N GLU A 317 4.60 -6.47 -18.26
CA GLU A 317 6.05 -6.73 -18.28
C GLU A 317 6.82 -5.46 -18.58
N GLN A 318 6.38 -4.68 -19.58
CA GLN A 318 7.07 -3.49 -20.05
C GLN A 318 6.09 -2.35 -20.34
N LEU A 319 6.50 -1.12 -20.00
CA LEU A 319 5.89 0.12 -20.44
C LEU A 319 6.94 1.02 -21.08
N GLU A 320 6.57 1.71 -22.16
CA GLU A 320 7.32 2.80 -22.76
C GLU A 320 6.34 3.96 -22.99
N ASN A 321 6.69 5.18 -22.55
CA ASN A 321 5.90 6.39 -22.80
C ASN A 321 4.40 6.30 -22.38
N LEU A 322 4.10 5.50 -21.36
CA LEU A 322 2.77 5.36 -20.77
C LEU A 322 2.80 5.74 -19.29
N THR A 323 1.73 6.38 -18.83
CA THR A 323 1.56 6.78 -17.43
C THR A 323 0.25 6.28 -16.88
N PHE A 324 0.22 5.85 -15.61
CA PHE A 324 -1.04 5.53 -14.93
C PHE A 324 -1.80 6.81 -14.60
N GLU A 325 -3.08 6.86 -14.92
CA GLU A 325 -3.96 7.99 -14.62
C GLU A 325 -5.29 7.50 -14.03
N LEU A 326 -5.76 8.17 -12.98
CA LEU A 326 -7.03 7.89 -12.33
C LEU A 326 -8.19 8.24 -13.28
N GLY A 327 -9.16 7.34 -13.36
CA GLY A 327 -10.36 7.53 -14.16
C GLY A 327 -11.30 8.60 -13.58
N GLU A 328 -12.18 9.10 -14.43
CA GLU A 328 -13.09 10.20 -14.10
C GLU A 328 -14.51 9.69 -13.84
N VAL A 329 -15.20 10.37 -12.92
CA VAL A 329 -16.62 10.13 -12.62
C VAL A 329 -17.46 11.34 -13.00
N THR A 330 -18.71 11.10 -13.39
CA THR A 330 -19.73 12.13 -13.54
C THR A 330 -20.72 12.05 -12.39
N LYS A 331 -20.91 13.15 -11.64
CA LYS A 331 -21.96 13.24 -10.62
C LYS A 331 -23.33 13.28 -11.27
N ALA A 332 -24.24 12.42 -10.83
CA ALA A 332 -25.63 12.42 -11.25
C ALA A 332 -26.38 13.65 -10.71
N ASN A 333 -27.55 13.94 -11.29
CA ASN A 333 -28.45 15.02 -10.85
C ASN A 333 -27.76 16.40 -10.74
N ASP A 334 -26.83 16.67 -11.66
CA ASP A 334 -26.02 17.90 -11.70
C ASP A 334 -25.24 18.16 -10.40
N GLY A 335 -24.86 17.10 -9.68
CA GLY A 335 -24.17 17.21 -8.39
C GLY A 335 -25.08 17.60 -7.22
N ARG A 336 -26.40 17.49 -7.35
CA ARG A 336 -27.37 17.68 -6.25
C ARG A 336 -27.69 16.34 -5.58
N PRO A 337 -28.07 16.32 -4.29
CA PRO A 337 -28.39 15.06 -3.61
C PRO A 337 -29.62 14.40 -4.25
N LEU A 338 -29.59 13.07 -4.34
CA LEU A 338 -30.71 12.22 -4.75
C LEU A 338 -31.64 11.90 -3.59
N PHE A 339 -31.10 11.90 -2.36
CA PHE A 339 -31.83 11.51 -1.16
C PHE A 339 -31.39 12.36 0.03
N VAL A 340 -32.36 12.87 0.79
CA VAL A 340 -32.15 13.87 1.85
C VAL A 340 -32.87 13.48 3.14
N ALA A 341 -32.43 14.07 4.26
CA ALA A 341 -33.10 13.94 5.54
C ALA A 341 -34.42 14.74 5.54
N ASP A 342 -35.55 14.05 5.70
CA ASP A 342 -36.89 14.65 5.75
C ASP A 342 -37.81 14.02 6.82
N LYS A 343 -37.30 13.05 7.59
CA LYS A 343 -38.05 12.34 8.64
C LYS A 343 -37.58 12.70 10.06
N PRO A 344 -38.46 12.59 11.07
CA PRO A 344 -38.10 12.91 12.47
C PRO A 344 -36.93 12.10 13.02
N TRP A 345 -36.82 10.82 12.69
CA TRP A 345 -35.76 9.92 13.16
C TRP A 345 -34.38 10.17 12.51
N GLU A 346 -34.31 11.02 11.47
CA GLU A 346 -33.07 11.35 10.74
C GLU A 346 -32.36 12.59 11.30
N LYS A 347 -32.95 13.28 12.28
CA LYS A 347 -32.45 14.56 12.80
C LYS A 347 -31.06 14.49 13.44
N LYS A 348 -30.70 13.34 14.02
CA LYS A 348 -29.43 13.17 14.75
C LYS A 348 -28.28 12.74 13.85
N SER A 349 -28.57 11.97 12.81
CA SER A 349 -27.59 11.46 11.85
C SER A 349 -28.32 10.98 10.61
N PHE A 350 -27.66 11.10 9.45
CA PHE A 350 -28.22 10.72 8.17
C PHE A 350 -27.10 10.35 7.18
N GLY A 351 -27.35 9.30 6.40
CA GLY A 351 -26.62 8.95 5.18
C GLY A 351 -25.26 8.29 5.37
N GLY A 352 -24.39 8.83 6.23
CA GLY A 352 -23.03 8.30 6.37
C GLY A 352 -23.02 6.87 6.91
N TYR A 353 -22.22 5.98 6.33
CA TYR A 353 -22.24 4.53 6.65
C TYR A 353 -23.43 3.75 6.06
N ALA A 354 -23.63 3.86 4.75
CA ALA A 354 -24.75 3.25 4.05
C ALA A 354 -24.30 2.17 3.06
N THR A 355 -25.23 1.28 2.74
CA THR A 355 -25.08 0.23 1.74
C THR A 355 -26.22 0.34 0.75
N VAL A 356 -25.92 0.23 -0.54
CA VAL A 356 -26.92 -0.05 -1.58
C VAL A 356 -26.62 -1.40 -2.20
N ILE A 357 -27.66 -2.21 -2.41
CA ILE A 357 -27.62 -3.44 -3.20
C ILE A 357 -28.70 -3.34 -4.28
N HIS A 358 -28.41 -3.84 -5.49
CA HIS A 358 -29.39 -3.99 -6.56
C HIS A 358 -29.70 -5.48 -6.76
N GLU A 359 -30.96 -5.86 -6.55
CA GLU A 359 -31.40 -7.25 -6.63
C GLU A 359 -32.89 -7.32 -7.01
N ASP A 360 -33.28 -8.34 -7.79
CA ASP A 360 -34.66 -8.58 -8.21
C ASP A 360 -35.32 -7.34 -8.86
N GLY A 361 -34.53 -6.58 -9.62
CA GLY A 361 -34.95 -5.35 -10.29
C GLY A 361 -35.23 -4.17 -9.36
N ARG A 362 -34.75 -4.21 -8.10
CA ARG A 362 -34.91 -3.13 -7.12
C ARG A 362 -33.60 -2.77 -6.46
N TYR A 363 -33.42 -1.48 -6.23
CA TYR A 363 -32.34 -0.94 -5.42
C TYR A 363 -32.83 -0.86 -3.97
N ARG A 364 -32.01 -1.35 -3.05
CA ARG A 364 -32.29 -1.39 -1.61
C ARG A 364 -31.17 -0.67 -0.89
N MET A 365 -31.51 0.28 -0.03
CA MET A 365 -30.55 1.07 0.72
C MET A 365 -30.78 0.91 2.21
N TRP A 366 -29.73 0.53 2.93
CA TRP A 366 -29.66 0.64 4.39
C TRP A 366 -28.81 1.84 4.73
N TYR A 367 -29.38 2.78 5.49
CA TYR A 367 -28.72 4.03 5.80
C TYR A 367 -28.80 4.36 7.29
N ASN A 368 -27.81 5.12 7.71
CA ASN A 368 -27.56 5.45 9.10
C ASN A 368 -28.50 6.54 9.63
N ILE A 369 -29.06 6.29 10.82
CA ILE A 369 -29.83 7.24 11.63
C ILE A 369 -29.38 7.26 13.11
N LEU A 370 -28.08 7.09 13.36
CA LEU A 370 -27.46 6.55 14.60
C LEU A 370 -27.76 5.07 14.88
N SER A 371 -28.66 4.51 14.09
CA SER A 371 -28.99 3.09 13.96
C SER A 371 -29.35 2.85 12.49
N GLN A 372 -30.41 2.10 12.17
CA GLN A 372 -30.66 1.64 10.81
C GLN A 372 -32.05 2.00 10.29
N ALA A 373 -32.08 2.65 9.13
CA ALA A 373 -33.29 2.86 8.33
C ALA A 373 -33.11 2.32 6.92
N TYR A 374 -34.21 2.19 6.19
CA TYR A 374 -34.24 1.54 4.87
C TYR A 374 -34.96 2.39 3.83
N ALA A 375 -34.46 2.36 2.60
CA ALA A 375 -35.12 2.96 1.44
C ALA A 375 -35.04 2.01 0.24
N GLU A 376 -35.95 2.18 -0.70
CA GLU A 376 -36.00 1.39 -1.94
C GLU A 376 -36.18 2.28 -3.16
N SER A 377 -35.75 1.81 -4.32
CA SER A 377 -35.88 2.51 -5.58
C SER A 377 -36.02 1.51 -6.74
N GLU A 378 -36.75 1.88 -7.78
CA GLU A 378 -36.87 1.10 -9.02
C GLU A 378 -35.76 1.46 -10.02
N ASP A 379 -35.19 2.65 -9.94
CA ASP A 379 -34.21 3.19 -10.90
C ASP A 379 -32.86 3.58 -10.27
N GLY A 380 -32.76 3.49 -8.93
CA GLY A 380 -31.60 3.91 -8.14
C GLY A 380 -31.44 5.43 -8.02
N LEU A 381 -32.35 6.20 -8.60
CA LEU A 381 -32.32 7.67 -8.63
C LEU A 381 -33.41 8.27 -7.74
N GLN A 382 -34.62 7.74 -7.81
CA GLN A 382 -35.76 8.17 -7.04
C GLN A 382 -36.02 7.17 -5.91
N TRP A 383 -35.87 7.65 -4.68
CA TRP A 383 -35.90 6.79 -3.50
C TRP A 383 -37.18 6.98 -2.69
N ASN A 384 -37.79 5.86 -2.33
CA ASN A 384 -38.94 5.76 -1.43
C ASN A 384 -38.49 5.33 -0.03
N LYS A 385 -39.09 5.93 1.01
CA LYS A 385 -38.92 5.52 2.42
C LYS A 385 -40.18 4.75 2.84
N PRO A 386 -40.22 3.41 2.68
CA PRO A 386 -41.45 2.64 2.89
C PRO A 386 -41.86 2.58 4.36
N ASN A 387 -43.16 2.46 4.62
CA ASN A 387 -43.63 2.12 5.97
C ASN A 387 -43.40 0.63 6.23
N LEU A 388 -42.43 0.30 7.08
CA LEU A 388 -42.05 -1.07 7.39
C LEU A 388 -42.90 -1.68 8.52
N GLY A 389 -43.43 -0.86 9.43
CA GLY A 389 -44.20 -1.34 10.58
C GLY A 389 -43.40 -2.16 11.61
N LEU A 390 -42.06 -2.10 11.58
CA LEU A 390 -41.19 -2.99 12.38
C LEU A 390 -40.84 -2.44 13.76
N VAL A 391 -40.65 -1.12 13.88
CA VAL A 391 -40.09 -0.49 15.07
C VAL A 391 -41.00 0.64 15.54
N GLU A 392 -41.33 0.65 16.84
CA GLU A 392 -42.04 1.78 17.46
C GLU A 392 -41.09 2.96 17.68
N TYR A 393 -41.45 4.13 17.15
CA TYR A 393 -40.73 5.38 17.32
C TYR A 393 -41.73 6.50 17.64
N GLU A 394 -41.54 7.18 18.78
CA GLU A 394 -42.42 8.25 19.25
C GLU A 394 -43.92 7.87 19.25
N GLY A 395 -44.23 6.61 19.58
CA GLY A 395 -45.60 6.08 19.69
C GLY A 395 -46.24 5.66 18.37
N SER A 396 -45.48 5.56 17.28
CA SER A 396 -45.95 5.05 15.98
C SER A 396 -44.96 4.06 15.36
N VAL A 397 -45.47 3.07 14.63
CA VAL A 397 -44.68 2.17 13.78
C VAL A 397 -44.67 2.61 12.31
N GLU A 398 -45.31 3.73 11.98
CA GLU A 398 -45.37 4.28 10.62
C GLU A 398 -44.05 4.96 10.23
N ASN A 399 -43.03 4.14 9.98
CA ASN A 399 -41.68 4.58 9.68
C ASN A 399 -40.91 3.54 8.85
N ASN A 400 -39.72 3.92 8.39
CA ASN A 400 -38.82 3.07 7.63
C ASN A 400 -37.60 2.60 8.45
N ILE A 401 -37.76 2.50 9.78
CA ILE A 401 -36.69 2.09 10.69
C ILE A 401 -36.61 0.56 10.70
N VAL A 402 -35.40 0.04 10.50
CA VAL A 402 -35.10 -1.40 10.51
C VAL A 402 -34.76 -1.86 11.92
N SER A 403 -33.95 -1.07 12.64
CA SER A 403 -33.54 -1.37 14.00
C SER A 403 -33.19 -0.08 14.74
N LEU A 404 -33.35 -0.09 16.06
CA LEU A 404 -32.79 0.90 16.99
C LEU A 404 -31.74 0.27 17.94
N GLU A 405 -31.46 -1.02 17.78
CA GLU A 405 -30.56 -1.78 18.66
C GLU A 405 -29.19 -2.08 18.02
N MET A 406 -29.06 -1.90 16.70
CA MET A 406 -27.85 -2.15 15.93
C MET A 406 -27.28 -0.81 15.46
N GLY A 407 -26.04 -0.49 15.84
CA GLY A 407 -25.44 0.83 15.65
C GLY A 407 -25.16 1.23 14.20
N HIS A 408 -24.68 2.47 14.06
CA HIS A 408 -24.59 3.24 12.82
C HIS A 408 -23.50 2.85 11.82
N GLY A 409 -22.37 2.28 12.25
CA GLY A 409 -21.25 1.93 11.37
C GLY A 409 -21.48 0.66 10.58
N LEU A 410 -22.57 0.58 9.82
CA LEU A 410 -23.06 -0.67 9.25
C LEU A 410 -22.57 -0.91 7.81
N SER A 411 -22.51 -2.18 7.46
CA SER A 411 -22.53 -2.68 6.09
C SER A 411 -23.54 -3.81 5.99
N VAL A 412 -24.27 -3.87 4.87
CA VAL A 412 -25.09 -5.04 4.53
C VAL A 412 -24.42 -5.78 3.37
N PHE A 413 -24.36 -7.09 3.51
CA PHE A 413 -23.73 -7.98 2.54
C PHE A 413 -24.68 -9.13 2.27
N LYS A 414 -25.04 -9.35 1.00
CA LYS A 414 -25.69 -10.59 0.59
C LYS A 414 -24.59 -11.61 0.37
N ASP A 415 -24.61 -12.69 1.15
CA ASP A 415 -23.58 -13.71 1.08
C ASP A 415 -23.86 -14.68 -0.07
N PRO A 416 -23.01 -14.73 -1.11
CA PRO A 416 -23.21 -15.63 -2.23
C PRO A 416 -22.93 -17.10 -1.88
N HIS A 417 -22.27 -17.40 -0.76
CA HIS A 417 -21.93 -18.76 -0.31
C HIS A 417 -22.87 -19.31 0.74
N GLU A 418 -23.74 -18.48 1.29
CA GLU A 418 -24.68 -18.94 2.28
C GLU A 418 -25.78 -19.78 1.64
N THR A 419 -25.91 -21.02 2.13
CA THR A 419 -26.96 -21.95 1.68
C THR A 419 -28.16 -21.95 2.62
N ASP A 420 -28.02 -21.45 3.84
CA ASP A 420 -29.12 -21.27 4.77
C ASP A 420 -29.86 -19.94 4.50
N PRO A 421 -31.14 -19.99 4.08
CA PRO A 421 -31.88 -18.78 3.76
C PRO A 421 -31.97 -17.80 4.93
N GLU A 422 -31.95 -18.26 6.19
CA GLU A 422 -31.99 -17.36 7.35
C GLU A 422 -30.75 -16.44 7.44
N HIS A 423 -29.63 -16.85 6.84
CA HIS A 423 -28.34 -16.17 6.90
C HIS A 423 -27.95 -15.48 5.58
N ARG A 424 -28.90 -15.40 4.64
CA ARG A 424 -28.71 -14.86 3.27
C ARG A 424 -28.05 -13.48 3.27
N TYR A 425 -28.51 -12.60 4.15
CA TYR A 425 -27.87 -11.31 4.39
C TYR A 425 -27.10 -11.38 5.71
N LYS A 426 -25.91 -10.80 5.69
CA LYS A 426 -25.08 -10.58 6.87
C LYS A 426 -24.78 -9.09 7.00
N MET A 427 -24.50 -8.65 8.22
CA MET A 427 -24.03 -7.30 8.47
C MET A 427 -22.92 -7.28 9.50
N ALA A 428 -22.08 -6.25 9.42
CA ALA A 428 -21.28 -5.78 10.54
C ALA A 428 -21.76 -4.39 10.94
N TYR A 429 -21.75 -4.08 12.23
CA TYR A 429 -22.25 -2.82 12.78
C TYR A 429 -21.52 -2.44 14.08
N THR A 430 -21.68 -1.19 14.53
CA THR A 430 -21.14 -0.76 15.82
C THR A 430 -21.95 -1.36 16.98
N GLY A 431 -21.36 -2.32 17.68
CA GLY A 431 -21.94 -2.98 18.85
C GLY A 431 -21.59 -2.32 20.18
N LYS A 432 -21.86 -3.06 21.26
CA LYS A 432 -21.59 -2.62 22.64
C LYS A 432 -20.11 -2.29 22.83
N ARG A 433 -19.83 -1.26 23.63
CA ARG A 433 -18.46 -0.78 23.96
C ARG A 433 -17.64 -0.41 22.72
N VAL A 434 -18.31 0.01 21.64
CA VAL A 434 -17.67 0.48 20.41
C VAL A 434 -16.78 -0.60 19.78
N ARG A 435 -17.32 -1.82 19.72
CA ARG A 435 -16.71 -3.00 19.08
C ARG A 435 -17.59 -3.43 17.92
N ALA A 436 -17.00 -3.92 16.84
CA ALA A 436 -17.80 -4.39 15.71
C ALA A 436 -18.57 -5.63 16.16
N ALA A 437 -19.87 -5.68 15.87
CA ALA A 437 -20.73 -6.83 16.09
C ALA A 437 -21.35 -7.25 14.76
N LEU A 438 -21.84 -8.48 14.70
CA LEU A 438 -22.34 -9.08 13.46
C LEU A 438 -23.82 -9.43 13.58
N GLY A 439 -24.54 -9.36 12.46
CA GLY A 439 -25.94 -9.74 12.35
C GLY A 439 -26.21 -10.55 11.09
N PHE A 440 -27.36 -11.22 11.07
CA PHE A 440 -27.84 -11.99 9.92
C PHE A 440 -29.35 -11.82 9.73
N SER A 441 -29.82 -11.99 8.50
CA SER A 441 -31.21 -11.83 8.12
C SER A 441 -31.53 -12.60 6.84
N GLU A 442 -32.76 -13.09 6.74
CA GLU A 442 -33.29 -13.73 5.53
C GLU A 442 -33.65 -12.70 4.45
N ASP A 443 -34.23 -11.58 4.85
CA ASP A 443 -34.84 -10.58 3.96
C ASP A 443 -34.12 -9.22 3.99
N GLY A 444 -33.15 -9.05 4.89
CA GLY A 444 -32.42 -7.81 5.11
C GLY A 444 -33.21 -6.77 5.93
N LEU A 445 -34.38 -7.12 6.47
CA LEU A 445 -35.21 -6.24 7.29
C LEU A 445 -35.35 -6.79 8.72
N HIS A 446 -35.46 -8.10 8.89
CA HIS A 446 -35.56 -8.75 10.19
C HIS A 446 -34.21 -9.31 10.62
N TRP A 447 -33.49 -8.55 11.44
CA TRP A 447 -32.12 -8.88 11.83
C TRP A 447 -32.03 -9.63 13.16
N LYS A 448 -31.29 -10.75 13.14
CA LYS A 448 -30.83 -11.48 14.32
C LYS A 448 -29.35 -11.15 14.57
N LYS A 449 -28.90 -11.28 15.82
CA LYS A 449 -27.53 -10.96 16.22
C LYS A 449 -26.71 -12.23 16.34
N TYR A 450 -25.53 -12.26 15.72
CA TYR A 450 -24.52 -13.24 16.13
C TYR A 450 -23.99 -12.87 17.51
N ASN A 451 -23.55 -13.87 18.28
CA ASN A 451 -22.88 -13.67 19.57
C ASN A 451 -23.67 -12.76 20.55
N ASP A 452 -25.00 -12.83 20.53
CA ASP A 452 -25.91 -11.98 21.32
C ASP A 452 -25.66 -10.45 21.18
N GLY A 453 -25.09 -10.04 20.04
CA GLY A 453 -24.71 -8.65 19.76
C GLY A 453 -23.47 -8.17 20.52
N ASN A 454 -22.71 -9.09 21.13
CA ASN A 454 -21.41 -8.78 21.69
C ASN A 454 -20.38 -8.60 20.58
N GLY A 455 -19.46 -7.66 20.76
CA GLY A 455 -18.47 -7.34 19.75
C GLY A 455 -17.47 -8.47 19.52
N VAL A 456 -17.10 -8.66 18.26
CA VAL A 456 -16.15 -9.66 17.74
C VAL A 456 -14.75 -9.07 17.51
N THR A 457 -14.57 -7.76 17.75
CA THR A 457 -13.30 -7.04 17.60
C THR A 457 -12.90 -6.29 18.86
N GLY A 458 -11.69 -5.71 18.85
CA GLY A 458 -11.28 -4.66 19.81
C GLY A 458 -12.13 -3.38 19.70
N ARG A 459 -11.85 -2.38 20.56
CA ARG A 459 -12.57 -1.08 20.52
C ARG A 459 -12.28 -0.28 19.23
N ALA A 460 -13.02 0.83 19.08
CA ALA A 460 -12.92 1.86 18.04
C ALA A 460 -13.68 1.59 16.73
N ALA A 461 -14.69 0.71 16.78
CA ALA A 461 -15.55 0.29 15.66
C ALA A 461 -16.80 1.18 15.46
N ASP A 462 -16.72 2.48 15.73
CA ASP A 462 -17.76 3.53 15.55
C ASP A 462 -17.72 4.21 14.17
N THR A 463 -16.96 3.67 13.23
CA THR A 463 -17.07 4.01 11.80
C THR A 463 -17.50 2.77 11.02
N TYR A 464 -17.38 2.75 9.68
CA TYR A 464 -17.72 1.57 8.89
C TYR A 464 -17.12 0.29 9.48
N ASN A 465 -17.98 -0.71 9.65
CA ASN A 465 -17.61 -2.08 9.90
C ASN A 465 -18.11 -2.88 8.71
N GLN A 466 -17.18 -3.41 7.92
CA GLN A 466 -17.53 -4.14 6.71
C GLN A 466 -17.23 -5.61 6.84
N LEU A 467 -18.27 -6.43 6.74
CA LEU A 467 -18.15 -7.87 6.54
C LEU A 467 -18.37 -8.18 5.06
N LEU A 468 -17.49 -8.97 4.46
CA LEU A 468 -17.66 -9.53 3.12
C LEU A 468 -17.00 -10.90 3.01
N TRP A 469 -17.26 -11.60 1.91
CA TRP A 469 -16.58 -12.84 1.53
C TRP A 469 -15.53 -12.56 0.46
N ASP A 470 -14.33 -13.10 0.65
CA ASP A 470 -13.26 -13.12 -0.35
C ASP A 470 -13.22 -14.48 -1.03
N GLU A 471 -13.59 -14.50 -2.32
CA GLU A 471 -13.66 -15.72 -3.13
C GLU A 471 -12.30 -16.39 -3.31
N ASP A 472 -11.28 -15.60 -3.64
CA ASP A 472 -9.98 -16.12 -4.02
C ASP A 472 -9.23 -16.62 -2.77
N ALA A 473 -9.45 -16.00 -1.61
CA ALA A 473 -8.88 -16.44 -0.33
C ALA A 473 -9.74 -17.45 0.43
N ASN A 474 -11.01 -17.64 0.04
CA ASN A 474 -11.99 -18.53 0.69
C ASN A 474 -12.15 -18.25 2.20
N VAL A 475 -12.31 -16.98 2.55
CA VAL A 475 -12.49 -16.50 3.93
C VAL A 475 -13.44 -15.30 4.01
N TYR A 476 -14.07 -15.11 5.16
CA TYR A 476 -14.71 -13.83 5.47
C TYR A 476 -13.67 -12.80 5.85
N ARG A 477 -13.82 -11.57 5.35
CA ARG A 477 -13.02 -10.41 5.76
C ARG A 477 -13.84 -9.43 6.58
N LEU A 478 -13.21 -8.83 7.58
CA LEU A 478 -13.75 -7.73 8.37
C LEU A 478 -12.78 -6.55 8.38
N TYR A 479 -13.19 -5.45 7.75
CA TYR A 479 -12.50 -4.16 7.83
C TYR A 479 -13.22 -3.26 8.82
N THR A 480 -12.47 -2.72 9.78
CA THR A 480 -12.98 -1.80 10.80
C THR A 480 -11.88 -0.84 11.25
N ARG A 481 -12.26 0.25 11.89
CA ARG A 481 -11.32 1.22 12.43
C ARG A 481 -10.58 0.69 13.66
N THR A 482 -9.36 1.20 13.85
CA THR A 482 -8.59 1.05 15.08
C THR A 482 -8.01 2.40 15.51
N ASP A 483 -7.72 2.55 16.81
CA ASP A 483 -7.26 3.80 17.43
C ASP A 483 -5.79 3.68 17.83
N TYR A 484 -5.02 4.71 17.49
CA TYR A 484 -3.58 4.81 17.72
C TYR A 484 -3.20 5.95 18.66
N LYS A 485 -4.16 6.78 19.12
CA LYS A 485 -3.87 7.98 19.90
C LYS A 485 -2.95 7.68 21.08
N ASN A 486 -3.35 6.73 21.92
CA ASN A 486 -2.57 6.35 23.11
C ASN A 486 -1.24 5.70 22.75
N LYS A 487 -1.18 4.95 21.64
CA LYS A 487 0.04 4.27 21.19
C LYS A 487 1.09 5.29 20.73
N LEU A 488 0.64 6.40 20.13
CA LEU A 488 1.50 7.46 19.60
C LEU A 488 1.70 8.63 20.58
N GLY A 489 1.01 8.64 21.72
CA GLY A 489 1.01 9.82 22.60
C GLY A 489 0.39 11.07 21.95
N ALA A 490 -0.45 10.89 20.94
CA ALA A 490 -0.97 11.97 20.10
C ALA A 490 -1.95 12.88 20.84
N GLU A 491 -1.97 14.16 20.45
CA GLU A 491 -2.84 15.18 21.06
C GLU A 491 -4.32 15.00 20.65
N ILE A 492 -4.54 14.59 19.41
CA ILE A 492 -5.84 14.32 18.82
C ILE A 492 -6.09 12.81 18.66
N GLU A 493 -7.32 12.42 18.37
CA GLU A 493 -7.62 11.05 18.00
C GLU A 493 -6.86 10.68 16.71
N VAL A 494 -6.15 9.53 16.74
CA VAL A 494 -5.46 8.99 15.56
C VAL A 494 -6.14 7.73 15.12
N ARG A 495 -6.64 7.76 13.89
CA ARG A 495 -7.45 6.71 13.29
C ARG A 495 -6.63 5.95 12.25
N GLY A 496 -6.77 4.64 12.28
CA GLY A 496 -6.28 3.76 11.23
C GLY A 496 -7.28 2.65 10.97
N ASN A 497 -6.86 1.66 10.19
CA ASN A 497 -7.69 0.53 9.80
C ASN A 497 -7.13 -0.79 10.36
N ARG A 498 -8.05 -1.72 10.59
CA ARG A 498 -7.78 -3.11 10.93
C ARG A 498 -8.48 -4.01 9.92
N GLY A 499 -7.70 -4.87 9.27
CA GLY A 499 -8.16 -5.99 8.45
C GLY A 499 -8.07 -7.30 9.23
N MET A 500 -9.14 -8.09 9.19
CA MET A 500 -9.25 -9.36 9.90
C MET A 500 -9.90 -10.42 9.00
N VAL A 501 -9.60 -11.69 9.24
CA VAL A 501 -10.19 -12.83 8.55
C VAL A 501 -10.86 -13.82 9.50
N ASN A 502 -11.91 -14.49 9.05
CA ASN A 502 -12.58 -15.60 9.73
C ASN A 502 -13.06 -16.64 8.68
N PRO A 503 -12.73 -17.93 8.84
CA PRO A 503 -13.17 -18.96 7.89
C PRO A 503 -14.67 -19.31 7.99
N ASP A 504 -15.32 -19.08 9.13
CA ASP A 504 -16.73 -19.44 9.36
C ASP A 504 -17.36 -18.55 10.45
N VAL A 505 -18.00 -17.47 10.01
CA VAL A 505 -18.68 -16.53 10.92
C VAL A 505 -19.99 -17.08 11.49
N LYS A 506 -20.54 -18.15 10.91
CA LYS A 506 -21.84 -18.69 11.31
C LYS A 506 -21.70 -19.61 12.52
N SER A 507 -20.74 -20.54 12.47
CA SER A 507 -20.51 -21.47 13.59
C SER A 507 -19.67 -20.86 14.70
N ASP A 508 -18.68 -20.03 14.35
CA ASP A 508 -17.83 -19.32 15.31
C ASP A 508 -17.63 -17.84 14.92
N PRO A 509 -18.61 -16.98 15.23
CA PRO A 509 -18.53 -15.55 14.91
C PRO A 509 -17.38 -14.81 15.61
N THR A 510 -16.65 -15.46 16.53
CA THR A 510 -15.56 -14.84 17.30
C THR A 510 -14.16 -15.23 16.84
N ASN A 511 -14.02 -16.20 15.95
CA ASN A 511 -12.73 -16.73 15.47
C ASN A 511 -12.04 -15.82 14.43
N TRP A 512 -11.74 -14.59 14.83
CA TRP A 512 -11.10 -13.60 13.97
C TRP A 512 -9.59 -13.56 14.16
N THR A 513 -8.84 -13.63 13.06
CA THR A 513 -7.41 -13.38 13.02
C THR A 513 -7.16 -11.99 12.45
N THR A 514 -6.46 -11.12 13.18
CA THR A 514 -6.04 -9.82 12.64
C THR A 514 -4.85 -10.01 11.71
N ILE A 515 -5.00 -9.63 10.45
CA ILE A 515 -3.92 -9.71 9.46
C ILE A 515 -3.09 -8.43 9.46
N ARG A 516 -3.75 -7.27 9.53
CA ARG A 516 -3.08 -5.97 9.52
C ARG A 516 -3.79 -4.96 10.41
N ASN A 517 -3.01 -4.21 11.19
CA ASN A 517 -3.44 -2.90 11.70
C ASN A 517 -2.49 -1.86 11.10
N TRP A 518 -3.02 -0.78 10.56
CA TRP A 518 -2.18 0.26 9.95
C TRP A 518 -2.84 1.63 9.97
N LEU A 519 -2.02 2.66 9.79
CA LEU A 519 -2.39 4.07 9.61
C LEU A 519 -1.56 4.63 8.45
N PHE A 520 -1.80 5.88 8.06
CA PHE A 520 -0.92 6.57 7.12
C PHE A 520 0.32 7.10 7.85
N ASP A 521 1.49 6.58 7.50
CA ASP A 521 2.79 6.93 8.09
C ASP A 521 3.92 7.10 7.05
N ARG A 522 3.61 7.10 5.74
CA ARG A 522 4.59 7.33 4.67
C ARG A 522 5.29 8.69 4.80
N GLU A 523 4.63 9.69 5.38
CA GLU A 523 5.18 11.04 5.60
C GLU A 523 5.70 11.25 7.05
N GLY A 524 5.76 10.19 7.87
CA GLY A 524 6.24 10.17 9.27
C GLY A 524 5.14 9.97 10.32
N THR A 525 5.48 9.84 11.62
CA THR A 525 4.45 9.59 12.67
C THR A 525 3.41 10.69 12.76
N GLU A 526 3.79 11.93 12.48
CA GLU A 526 2.90 13.08 12.61
C GLU A 526 1.97 13.25 11.40
N GLU A 527 2.06 12.36 10.41
CA GLU A 527 1.16 12.35 9.26
C GLU A 527 -0.31 12.32 9.69
N TYR A 528 -0.64 11.79 10.87
CA TYR A 528 -2.01 11.84 11.40
C TYR A 528 -2.58 13.28 11.55
N ARG A 529 -1.73 14.30 11.62
CA ARG A 529 -2.14 15.73 11.64
C ARG A 529 -2.47 16.23 10.25
N ARG A 530 -1.88 15.60 9.23
CA ARG A 530 -2.09 15.89 7.80
C ARG A 530 -3.25 15.08 7.23
N ARG A 531 -3.27 13.76 7.47
CA ARG A 531 -4.29 12.83 6.97
C ARG A 531 -4.44 11.59 7.85
N GLN A 532 -5.65 11.05 7.94
CA GLN A 532 -5.94 9.80 8.65
C GLN A 532 -6.90 8.91 7.86
N ILE A 533 -6.78 7.59 8.02
CA ILE A 533 -7.82 6.67 7.53
C ILE A 533 -9.03 6.80 8.46
N TYR A 534 -10.04 7.55 8.04
CA TYR A 534 -11.24 7.76 8.84
C TYR A 534 -12.10 6.50 8.88
N ALA A 535 -12.34 5.94 7.69
CA ALA A 535 -13.05 4.70 7.47
C ALA A 535 -12.62 4.11 6.13
N MET A 536 -12.69 2.79 6.02
CA MET A 536 -12.35 2.07 4.80
C MET A 536 -13.25 0.86 4.68
N THR A 537 -13.74 0.62 3.48
CA THR A 537 -14.40 -0.61 3.05
C THR A 537 -13.66 -1.15 1.84
N ASP A 538 -13.98 -2.36 1.43
CA ASP A 538 -13.37 -3.13 0.36
C ASP A 538 -14.46 -3.61 -0.60
N TRP A 539 -14.19 -3.50 -1.90
CA TRP A 539 -15.04 -4.01 -2.95
C TRP A 539 -14.18 -4.88 -3.86
N ILE A 540 -14.46 -6.18 -3.85
CA ILE A 540 -13.72 -7.15 -4.66
C ILE A 540 -14.38 -7.25 -6.02
N TYR A 541 -13.62 -6.96 -7.07
CA TYR A 541 -14.10 -6.99 -8.44
C TYR A 541 -12.99 -7.47 -9.37
N GLU A 542 -13.30 -8.48 -10.20
CA GLU A 542 -12.35 -9.10 -11.14
C GLU A 542 -11.02 -9.51 -10.48
N GLY A 543 -11.09 -10.05 -9.25
CA GLY A 543 -9.91 -10.50 -8.50
C GLY A 543 -9.02 -9.39 -7.96
N ILE A 544 -9.55 -8.18 -7.85
CA ILE A 544 -8.86 -7.01 -7.30
C ILE A 544 -9.69 -6.48 -6.14
N HIS A 545 -9.01 -6.20 -5.03
CA HIS A 545 -9.57 -5.50 -3.89
C HIS A 545 -9.49 -3.99 -4.14
N PHE A 546 -10.62 -3.29 -4.04
CA PHE A 546 -10.71 -1.84 -4.09
C PHE A 546 -11.09 -1.29 -2.73
N ALA A 547 -10.12 -0.72 -2.03
CA ALA A 547 -10.36 0.02 -0.80
C ALA A 547 -11.10 1.32 -1.12
N LEU A 548 -12.33 1.45 -0.64
CA LEU A 548 -13.12 2.67 -0.70
C LEU A 548 -12.83 3.49 0.56
N MET A 549 -11.90 4.43 0.46
CA MET A 549 -11.27 5.10 1.60
C MET A 549 -11.86 6.48 1.84
N ASN A 550 -12.31 6.71 3.07
CA ASN A 550 -12.61 8.04 3.59
C ASN A 550 -11.37 8.54 4.32
N VAL A 551 -10.69 9.53 3.72
CA VAL A 551 -9.44 10.09 4.25
C VAL A 551 -9.73 11.44 4.89
N TYR A 552 -9.42 11.56 6.17
CA TYR A 552 -9.64 12.78 6.95
C TYR A 552 -8.42 13.67 6.88
N GLU A 553 -8.55 14.77 6.14
CA GLU A 553 -7.50 15.73 5.83
C GLU A 553 -7.50 16.88 6.84
N TRP A 554 -6.32 17.20 7.35
CA TRP A 554 -6.08 18.22 8.37
C TRP A 554 -7.04 18.13 9.58
N PRO A 555 -7.05 16.99 10.30
CA PRO A 555 -8.02 16.78 11.36
C PRO A 555 -8.01 17.86 12.44
N GLN A 556 -9.17 18.43 12.74
CA GLN A 556 -9.40 19.48 13.74
C GLN A 556 -8.69 20.81 13.44
N ASP A 557 -8.12 20.98 12.25
CA ASP A 557 -7.53 22.25 11.84
C ASP A 557 -8.60 23.21 11.32
N LEU A 558 -9.00 24.12 12.21
CA LEU A 558 -10.05 25.09 11.92
C LEU A 558 -9.54 26.42 11.35
N SER A 559 -8.28 26.50 10.90
CA SER A 559 -7.66 27.73 10.42
C SER A 559 -8.34 28.35 9.19
N GLY A 560 -9.23 27.60 8.52
CA GLY A 560 -9.97 28.03 7.32
C GLY A 560 -11.10 29.05 7.56
N GLY A 561 -11.44 29.35 8.82
CA GLY A 561 -12.53 30.26 9.20
C GLY A 561 -13.52 29.64 10.19
N ASP A 562 -14.60 30.35 10.47
CA ASP A 562 -15.76 29.84 11.22
C ASP A 562 -16.66 28.98 10.31
N PHE A 563 -17.83 28.58 10.82
CA PHE A 563 -18.88 27.93 10.02
C PHE A 563 -19.21 28.75 8.76
N ASP A 564 -19.23 28.11 7.59
CA ASP A 564 -19.61 28.72 6.33
C ASP A 564 -20.23 27.69 5.38
N SER A 565 -21.55 27.76 5.22
CA SER A 565 -22.30 26.85 4.32
C SER A 565 -22.11 27.16 2.83
N HIS A 566 -21.44 28.24 2.46
CA HIS A 566 -21.23 28.64 1.06
C HIS A 566 -19.79 28.39 0.62
N LYS A 567 -18.79 28.72 1.45
CA LYS A 567 -17.38 28.57 1.07
C LYS A 567 -16.89 27.14 1.28
N ARG A 568 -16.26 26.53 0.28
CA ARG A 568 -15.55 25.26 0.41
C ARG A 568 -14.30 25.41 1.29
N HIS A 569 -14.14 24.49 2.23
CA HIS A 569 -12.98 24.42 3.12
C HIS A 569 -11.93 23.45 2.56
N GLU A 570 -10.67 23.66 2.94
CA GLU A 570 -9.57 22.76 2.54
C GLU A 570 -8.91 22.04 3.72
N ARG A 571 -9.45 22.24 4.93
CA ARG A 571 -8.95 21.65 6.18
C ARG A 571 -10.10 21.14 7.02
N ASP A 572 -9.83 20.13 7.84
CA ASP A 572 -10.81 19.39 8.62
C ASP A 572 -11.87 18.70 7.73
N THR A 573 -11.46 18.28 6.54
CA THR A 573 -12.32 17.75 5.45
C THR A 573 -12.15 16.25 5.29
N ILE A 574 -13.10 15.59 4.61
CA ILE A 574 -12.99 14.16 4.31
C ILE A 574 -13.13 13.95 2.81
N ASN A 575 -12.13 13.33 2.21
CA ASN A 575 -12.10 13.00 0.79
C ASN A 575 -12.34 11.49 0.59
N PHE A 576 -12.94 11.13 -0.56
CA PHE A 576 -13.16 9.75 -0.96
C PHE A 576 -12.12 9.34 -2.00
N TYR A 577 -11.22 8.43 -1.62
CA TYR A 577 -10.19 7.83 -2.47
C TYR A 577 -10.49 6.36 -2.77
N ILE A 578 -9.87 5.84 -3.83
CA ILE A 578 -9.69 4.40 -4.05
C ILE A 578 -8.23 4.03 -3.87
N ALA A 579 -7.99 2.83 -3.34
CA ALA A 579 -6.70 2.16 -3.31
C ALA A 579 -6.88 0.71 -3.76
N THR A 580 -5.87 0.11 -4.40
CA THR A 580 -5.97 -1.23 -5.00
C THR A 580 -5.06 -2.23 -4.30
N SER A 581 -5.47 -3.48 -4.27
CA SER A 581 -4.70 -4.59 -3.73
C SER A 581 -5.06 -5.90 -4.42
N ARG A 582 -4.09 -6.82 -4.48
CA ARG A 582 -4.29 -8.19 -4.98
C ARG A 582 -4.55 -9.22 -3.88
N ASP A 583 -4.29 -8.85 -2.63
CA ASP A 583 -4.42 -9.75 -1.46
C ASP A 583 -5.35 -9.19 -0.37
N GLY A 584 -5.83 -7.95 -0.51
CA GLY A 584 -6.65 -7.25 0.48
C GLY A 584 -5.87 -6.76 1.70
N ASP A 585 -4.55 -6.90 1.71
CA ASP A 585 -3.69 -6.63 2.86
C ASP A 585 -2.58 -5.63 2.54
N SER A 586 -2.02 -5.68 1.33
CA SER A 586 -1.03 -4.75 0.77
C SER A 586 -1.68 -3.83 -0.24
N TRP A 587 -1.82 -2.55 0.13
CA TRP A 587 -2.56 -1.54 -0.63
C TRP A 587 -1.62 -0.59 -1.37
N ASN A 588 -1.86 -0.37 -2.66
CA ASN A 588 -1.32 0.77 -3.39
C ASN A 588 -2.13 2.02 -2.99
N LEU A 589 -1.44 3.02 -2.44
CA LEU A 589 -2.02 4.25 -1.89
C LEU A 589 -1.69 5.49 -2.73
N ASP A 590 -1.18 5.32 -3.94
CA ASP A 590 -0.61 6.42 -4.73
C ASP A 590 -1.62 7.55 -4.96
N TRP A 591 -2.89 7.22 -5.23
CA TRP A 591 -3.95 8.23 -5.40
C TRP A 591 -4.22 9.06 -4.14
N VAL A 592 -4.05 8.47 -2.95
CA VAL A 592 -4.14 9.21 -1.68
C VAL A 592 -2.98 10.19 -1.57
N TYR A 593 -1.75 9.73 -1.82
CA TYR A 593 -0.54 10.54 -1.69
C TYR A 593 -0.43 11.62 -2.77
N LEU A 594 -0.96 11.36 -3.97
CA LEU A 594 -1.11 12.34 -5.05
C LEU A 594 -2.26 13.33 -4.82
N GLY A 595 -3.09 13.13 -3.79
CA GLY A 595 -4.24 13.98 -3.51
C GLY A 595 -5.33 13.94 -4.60
N LYS A 596 -5.45 12.82 -5.34
CA LYS A 596 -6.46 12.59 -6.39
C LYS A 596 -7.63 11.72 -5.89
N PRO A 597 -8.72 12.30 -5.34
CA PRO A 597 -9.89 11.54 -4.92
C PRO A 597 -10.68 10.97 -6.12
N VAL A 598 -11.32 9.81 -5.95
CA VAL A 598 -12.14 9.19 -7.01
C VAL A 598 -13.42 9.97 -7.29
N ILE A 599 -14.00 10.60 -6.26
CA ILE A 599 -15.08 11.56 -6.41
C ILE A 599 -14.57 12.91 -5.86
N PRO A 600 -14.41 13.94 -6.70
CA PRO A 600 -14.06 15.27 -6.23
C PRO A 600 -15.16 15.86 -5.34
N ARG A 601 -14.76 16.56 -4.26
CA ARG A 601 -15.70 17.38 -3.46
C ARG A 601 -16.35 18.44 -4.34
N GLY A 602 -17.61 18.77 -4.03
CA GLY A 602 -18.35 19.75 -4.82
C GLY A 602 -17.83 21.18 -4.65
N PRO A 603 -18.25 22.10 -5.53
CA PRO A 603 -17.87 23.51 -5.46
C PRO A 603 -18.52 24.23 -4.27
N ASP A 604 -18.19 25.52 -4.09
CA ASP A 604 -18.85 26.41 -3.14
C ASP A 604 -20.39 26.28 -3.18
N GLY A 605 -20.99 26.17 -2.00
CA GLY A 605 -22.44 26.09 -1.77
C GLY A 605 -23.07 24.72 -2.07
N SER A 606 -22.29 23.74 -2.56
CA SER A 606 -22.80 22.38 -2.77
C SER A 606 -22.91 21.60 -1.45
N PHE A 607 -23.83 20.63 -1.41
CA PHE A 607 -24.09 19.78 -0.23
C PHE A 607 -22.92 18.87 0.14
N ASP A 608 -21.92 18.74 -0.74
CA ASP A 608 -20.80 17.82 -0.63
C ASP A 608 -19.45 18.54 -0.79
N LYS A 609 -19.43 19.85 -0.48
CA LYS A 609 -18.23 20.70 -0.62
C LYS A 609 -17.12 20.33 0.35
N ASP A 610 -17.44 19.85 1.56
CA ASP A 610 -16.44 19.68 2.62
C ASP A 610 -16.15 18.23 2.99
N MET A 611 -17.13 17.34 2.92
CA MET A 611 -16.88 15.91 3.17
C MET A 611 -17.64 15.01 2.22
N LEU A 612 -16.98 13.93 1.82
CA LEU A 612 -17.53 12.81 1.08
C LEU A 612 -17.30 11.51 1.86
N PHE A 613 -18.35 10.72 2.01
CA PHE A 613 -18.30 9.41 2.62
C PHE A 613 -18.73 8.36 1.61
N SER A 614 -17.85 7.41 1.31
CA SER A 614 -18.13 6.25 0.46
C SER A 614 -19.30 5.42 1.01
N PHE A 615 -20.00 4.72 0.13
CA PHE A 615 -20.86 3.60 0.51
C PHE A 615 -20.03 2.32 0.64
N SER A 616 -20.59 1.26 1.22
CA SER A 616 -19.85 0.01 1.47
C SER A 616 -19.37 -0.73 0.21
N SER A 617 -19.89 -0.42 -0.96
CA SER A 617 -19.56 -1.09 -2.22
C SER A 617 -19.91 -0.22 -3.43
N ILE A 618 -19.28 -0.53 -4.56
CA ILE A 618 -19.65 0.01 -5.88
C ILE A 618 -20.69 -0.92 -6.51
N LEU A 619 -21.69 -0.37 -7.20
CA LEU A 619 -22.63 -1.16 -7.99
C LEU A 619 -22.23 -1.16 -9.46
N THR A 620 -22.18 -2.33 -10.06
CA THR A 620 -22.01 -2.48 -11.51
C THR A 620 -23.39 -2.68 -12.14
N ILE A 621 -23.87 -1.69 -12.89
CA ILE A 621 -25.20 -1.67 -13.51
C ILE A 621 -25.04 -1.47 -15.01
N GLY A 622 -25.28 -2.53 -15.78
CA GLY A 622 -25.02 -2.52 -17.21
C GLY A 622 -23.57 -2.15 -17.50
N ASP A 623 -23.37 -1.12 -18.32
CA ASP A 623 -22.05 -0.65 -18.77
C ASP A 623 -21.50 0.49 -17.91
N GLN A 624 -21.86 0.54 -16.63
CA GLN A 624 -21.42 1.58 -15.70
C GLN A 624 -21.16 1.04 -14.29
N HIS A 625 -20.20 1.68 -13.61
CA HIS A 625 -20.04 1.59 -12.17
C HIS A 625 -20.68 2.81 -11.50
N TRP A 626 -21.44 2.56 -10.44
CA TRP A 626 -22.24 3.53 -9.69
C TRP A 626 -21.70 3.61 -8.26
N LEU A 627 -21.26 4.80 -7.88
CA LEU A 627 -20.64 5.10 -6.60
C LEU A 627 -21.58 6.03 -5.81
N TYR A 628 -22.41 5.45 -4.94
CA TYR A 628 -23.17 6.23 -3.98
C TYR A 628 -22.25 6.79 -2.90
N TYR A 629 -22.56 8.00 -2.45
CA TYR A 629 -21.78 8.67 -1.42
C TYR A 629 -22.68 9.58 -0.58
N THR A 630 -22.29 9.82 0.68
CA THR A 630 -22.89 10.87 1.49
C THR A 630 -22.02 12.12 1.43
N GLY A 631 -22.63 13.25 1.09
CA GLY A 631 -22.02 14.56 1.11
C GLY A 631 -22.39 15.35 2.36
N TYR A 632 -21.44 16.15 2.84
CA TYR A 632 -21.68 17.15 3.89
C TYR A 632 -21.22 18.52 3.46
N GLY A 633 -22.07 19.52 3.73
CA GLY A 633 -21.84 20.91 3.36
C GLY A 633 -20.92 21.66 4.32
N GLU A 634 -20.40 20.99 5.35
CA GLU A 634 -19.53 21.59 6.34
C GLU A 634 -18.49 20.58 6.87
N ARG A 635 -17.33 21.06 7.32
CA ARG A 635 -16.16 20.29 7.81
C ARG A 635 -16.45 19.46 9.07
N HIS A 636 -15.59 18.47 9.34
CA HIS A 636 -15.84 17.38 10.30
C HIS A 636 -16.11 17.83 11.74
N SER A 637 -15.46 18.88 12.21
CA SER A 637 -15.57 19.34 13.60
C SER A 637 -16.70 20.37 13.81
N MET A 638 -17.45 20.69 12.76
CA MET A 638 -18.49 21.74 12.78
C MET A 638 -19.90 21.14 12.69
N SER A 639 -20.92 21.93 13.02
CA SER A 639 -22.33 21.54 12.98
C SER A 639 -23.22 22.79 12.85
N PRO A 640 -24.39 22.72 12.20
CA PRO A 640 -24.94 21.57 11.45
C PRO A 640 -24.14 21.28 10.17
N ARG A 641 -24.39 20.16 9.48
CA ARG A 641 -23.66 19.79 8.24
C ARG A 641 -24.55 19.48 7.04
N ASP A 642 -25.87 19.48 7.26
CA ASP A 642 -26.93 19.29 6.27
C ASP A 642 -26.61 18.21 5.22
N PRO A 643 -26.53 16.93 5.63
CA PRO A 643 -26.11 15.85 4.74
C PRO A 643 -27.13 15.52 3.65
N GLY A 644 -26.60 15.04 2.53
CA GLY A 644 -27.37 14.43 1.45
C GLY A 644 -26.65 13.21 0.89
N ILE A 645 -27.36 12.34 0.19
CA ILE A 645 -26.78 11.21 -0.53
C ILE A 645 -26.76 11.54 -2.02
N GLY A 646 -25.57 11.49 -2.62
CA GLY A 646 -25.34 11.66 -4.05
C GLY A 646 -24.97 10.34 -4.73
N LEU A 647 -24.80 10.41 -6.05
CA LEU A 647 -24.34 9.32 -6.89
C LEU A 647 -23.35 9.86 -7.91
N ALA A 648 -22.21 9.20 -8.05
CA ALA A 648 -21.31 9.39 -9.18
C ALA A 648 -21.30 8.13 -10.05
N ARG A 649 -21.06 8.29 -11.35
CA ARG A 649 -21.02 7.21 -12.33
C ARG A 649 -19.73 7.27 -13.13
N MET A 650 -19.19 6.11 -13.46
CA MET A 650 -18.13 5.97 -14.46
C MET A 650 -18.52 4.89 -15.46
N PRO A 651 -18.05 4.98 -16.72
CA PRO A 651 -18.16 3.87 -17.65
C PRO A 651 -17.50 2.60 -17.07
N LEU A 652 -17.99 1.44 -17.49
CA LEU A 652 -17.54 0.16 -16.97
C LEU A 652 -16.01 0.05 -16.99
N ASP A 653 -15.44 -0.29 -15.83
CA ASP A 653 -14.03 -0.63 -15.63
C ASP A 653 -13.02 0.49 -15.85
N ARG A 654 -13.48 1.74 -16.02
CA ARG A 654 -12.61 2.91 -16.22
C ARG A 654 -12.09 3.52 -14.91
N PHE A 655 -11.56 2.70 -14.01
CA PHE A 655 -11.03 3.16 -12.71
C PHE A 655 -9.65 3.81 -12.83
N VAL A 656 -8.76 3.21 -13.61
CA VAL A 656 -7.39 3.66 -13.89
C VAL A 656 -7.09 3.29 -15.35
N CYS A 657 -6.34 4.13 -16.05
CA CYS A 657 -5.82 3.81 -17.38
C CYS A 657 -4.31 3.94 -17.46
N LEU A 658 -3.73 3.27 -18.45
CA LEU A 658 -2.46 3.67 -19.05
C LEU A 658 -2.74 4.69 -20.15
N GLN A 659 -2.18 5.89 -20.01
CA GLN A 659 -2.33 6.97 -20.98
C GLN A 659 -1.04 7.19 -21.77
N ALA A 660 -1.16 7.13 -23.10
CA ALA A 660 -0.21 7.74 -24.03
C ALA A 660 -0.64 9.19 -24.29
N LYS A 661 0.23 10.15 -24.02
CA LYS A 661 0.00 11.58 -24.26
C LYS A 661 0.55 11.96 -25.65
N ASP A 662 1.54 12.85 -25.69
CA ASP A 662 2.08 13.39 -26.94
C ASP A 662 2.97 12.39 -27.70
N GLU A 663 3.67 11.52 -26.96
CA GLU A 663 4.49 10.46 -27.56
C GLU A 663 3.72 9.15 -27.64
N PRO A 664 3.86 8.37 -28.73
CA PRO A 664 3.31 7.02 -28.80
C PRO A 664 3.86 6.15 -27.66
N GLY A 665 2.95 5.44 -27.00
CA GLY A 665 3.23 4.55 -25.90
C GLY A 665 3.15 3.08 -26.29
N VAL A 666 3.89 2.23 -25.56
CA VAL A 666 3.89 0.78 -25.75
C VAL A 666 3.68 0.09 -24.40
N MET A 667 2.79 -0.90 -24.37
CA MET A 667 2.66 -1.84 -23.25
C MET A 667 2.91 -3.26 -23.76
N ILE A 668 3.76 -4.01 -23.08
CA ILE A 668 3.90 -5.46 -23.28
C ILE A 668 3.40 -6.17 -22.02
N THR A 669 2.52 -7.14 -22.19
CA THR A 669 2.08 -8.00 -21.08
C THR A 669 3.16 -9.01 -20.73
N ARG A 670 3.16 -9.47 -19.47
CA ARG A 670 3.84 -10.72 -19.10
C ARG A 670 3.34 -11.88 -19.97
N PRO A 671 4.12 -12.94 -20.19
CA PRO A 671 3.63 -14.11 -20.91
C PRO A 671 2.50 -14.78 -20.13
N PHE A 672 1.47 -15.23 -20.84
CA PHE A 672 0.36 -16.01 -20.26
C PHE A 672 -0.14 -17.05 -21.25
N GLU A 673 -0.75 -18.11 -20.74
CA GLU A 673 -1.41 -19.11 -21.58
C GLU A 673 -2.74 -18.55 -22.10
N LEU A 674 -2.91 -18.54 -23.42
CA LEU A 674 -4.12 -18.04 -24.04
C LEU A 674 -5.29 -19.03 -23.84
N ALA A 675 -6.14 -18.75 -22.85
CA ALA A 675 -7.26 -19.62 -22.47
C ALA A 675 -8.47 -19.55 -23.42
N GLY A 676 -8.61 -18.47 -24.19
CA GLY A 676 -9.73 -18.22 -25.11
C GLY A 676 -9.26 -17.92 -26.52
N ASP A 677 -10.14 -17.36 -27.34
CA ASP A 677 -9.89 -17.06 -28.75
C ASP A 677 -10.29 -15.64 -29.13
N GLN A 678 -10.93 -14.86 -28.26
CA GLN A 678 -11.25 -13.46 -28.53
C GLN A 678 -10.53 -12.53 -27.56
N LEU A 679 -9.90 -11.47 -28.09
CA LEU A 679 -9.33 -10.37 -27.30
C LEU A 679 -10.27 -9.17 -27.34
N LEU A 680 -10.78 -8.79 -26.18
CA LEU A 680 -11.55 -7.57 -25.96
C LEU A 680 -10.72 -6.54 -25.21
N VAL A 681 -10.86 -5.27 -25.59
CA VAL A 681 -10.10 -4.16 -25.02
C VAL A 681 -11.05 -3.03 -24.61
N ASN A 682 -10.83 -2.47 -23.42
CA ASN A 682 -11.48 -1.23 -22.98
C ASN A 682 -10.54 -0.05 -23.23
N VAL A 683 -10.91 0.84 -24.15
CA VAL A 683 -10.03 1.88 -24.69
C VAL A 683 -10.79 3.17 -25.01
N GLU A 684 -10.10 4.29 -24.86
CA GLU A 684 -10.47 5.59 -25.42
C GLU A 684 -9.30 6.12 -26.27
N ALA A 685 -9.56 6.40 -27.54
CA ALA A 685 -8.62 6.98 -28.49
C ALA A 685 -9.36 7.86 -29.53
N PRO A 686 -10.13 8.89 -29.10
CA PRO A 686 -11.02 9.65 -29.98
C PRO A 686 -10.27 10.43 -31.08
N GLU A 687 -9.08 10.93 -30.79
CA GLU A 687 -8.19 11.62 -31.75
C GLU A 687 -6.95 10.77 -32.09
N GLY A 688 -6.87 9.59 -31.48
CA GLY A 688 -5.71 8.73 -31.48
C GLY A 688 -5.97 7.39 -32.14
N ASP A 689 -5.12 6.43 -31.81
CA ASP A 689 -5.31 5.04 -32.22
C ASP A 689 -4.68 4.02 -31.28
N ILE A 690 -5.13 2.77 -31.45
CA ILE A 690 -4.58 1.59 -30.80
C ILE A 690 -4.36 0.47 -31.82
N SER A 691 -3.27 -0.26 -31.69
CA SER A 691 -3.07 -1.55 -32.39
C SER A 691 -2.47 -2.57 -31.42
N VAL A 692 -2.72 -3.85 -31.69
CA VAL A 692 -2.23 -4.95 -30.84
C VAL A 692 -1.50 -5.98 -31.69
N GLU A 693 -0.25 -6.21 -31.35
CA GLU A 693 0.59 -7.27 -31.90
C GLU A 693 0.66 -8.44 -30.91
N ILE A 694 0.69 -9.67 -31.44
CA ILE A 694 0.84 -10.88 -30.62
C ILE A 694 2.25 -11.40 -30.74
N LEU A 695 2.91 -11.58 -29.58
CA LEU A 695 4.24 -12.13 -29.49
C LEU A 695 4.18 -13.57 -28.95
N ASN A 696 5.17 -14.39 -29.30
CA ASN A 696 5.38 -15.69 -28.67
C ASN A 696 5.97 -15.54 -27.25
N ARG A 697 6.30 -16.68 -26.62
CA ARG A 697 6.90 -16.75 -25.28
C ARG A 697 8.31 -16.15 -25.21
N GLU A 698 8.99 -16.01 -26.33
CA GLU A 698 10.31 -15.40 -26.44
C GLU A 698 10.26 -13.90 -26.78
N GLY A 699 9.06 -13.35 -26.99
CA GLY A 699 8.86 -11.93 -27.34
C GLY A 699 8.97 -11.65 -28.85
N GLU A 700 9.00 -12.68 -29.68
CA GLU A 700 9.06 -12.54 -31.14
C GLU A 700 7.64 -12.44 -31.74
N PRO A 701 7.40 -11.57 -32.74
CA PRO A 701 6.11 -11.47 -33.41
C PRO A 701 5.64 -12.77 -34.05
N ILE A 702 4.35 -13.10 -33.87
CA ILE A 702 3.74 -14.27 -34.50
C ILE A 702 3.20 -13.89 -35.89
N PRO A 703 3.60 -14.58 -36.98
CA PRO A 703 3.09 -14.29 -38.33
C PRO A 703 1.56 -14.34 -38.42
N GLY A 704 0.95 -13.34 -39.08
CA GLY A 704 -0.50 -13.17 -39.16
C GLY A 704 -1.10 -12.38 -37.99
N PHE A 705 -0.28 -12.02 -37.00
CA PHE A 705 -0.63 -11.24 -35.82
C PHE A 705 0.42 -10.15 -35.52
N THR A 706 1.25 -9.79 -36.51
CA THR A 706 2.28 -8.76 -36.34
C THR A 706 1.66 -7.36 -36.34
N ARG A 707 2.47 -6.34 -36.03
CA ARG A 707 2.02 -4.94 -36.14
C ARG A 707 1.58 -4.58 -37.56
N GLU A 708 2.24 -5.08 -38.60
CA GLU A 708 1.84 -4.85 -40.01
C GLU A 708 0.49 -5.51 -40.33
N ASP A 709 0.21 -6.64 -39.70
CA ASP A 709 -1.07 -7.35 -39.81
C ASP A 709 -2.18 -6.73 -38.95
N ALA A 710 -1.85 -5.84 -38.00
CA ALA A 710 -2.76 -5.21 -37.04
C ALA A 710 -3.12 -3.77 -37.48
N PRO A 711 -4.18 -3.57 -38.28
CA PRO A 711 -4.60 -2.22 -38.65
C PRO A 711 -4.98 -1.43 -37.38
N PRO A 712 -4.56 -0.16 -37.26
CA PRO A 712 -4.87 0.64 -36.08
C PRO A 712 -6.37 0.94 -36.01
N PHE A 713 -6.94 0.78 -34.83
CA PHE A 713 -8.29 1.23 -34.50
C PHE A 713 -8.23 2.72 -34.16
N GLN A 714 -8.74 3.57 -35.06
CA GLN A 714 -8.71 5.02 -34.94
C GLN A 714 -10.03 5.57 -34.42
N GLY A 715 -9.98 6.62 -33.58
CA GLY A 715 -11.18 7.34 -33.15
C GLY A 715 -12.15 6.50 -32.34
N VAL A 716 -11.65 5.53 -31.57
CA VAL A 716 -12.48 4.56 -30.83
C VAL A 716 -12.74 5.01 -29.40
N ASP A 717 -13.93 4.73 -28.89
CA ASP A 717 -14.29 4.84 -27.47
C ASP A 717 -15.19 3.64 -27.16
N GLU A 718 -14.56 2.54 -26.76
CA GLU A 718 -15.21 1.24 -26.71
C GLU A 718 -14.88 0.55 -25.38
N LEU A 719 -15.92 0.04 -24.71
CA LEU A 719 -15.76 -0.75 -23.49
C LEU A 719 -15.26 -2.17 -23.78
N ARG A 720 -15.51 -2.64 -25.01
CA ARG A 720 -15.28 -4.02 -25.46
C ARG A 720 -14.88 -4.05 -26.94
N LEU A 721 -13.83 -3.32 -27.31
CA LEU A 721 -13.28 -3.34 -28.66
C LEU A 721 -12.77 -4.76 -28.98
N SER A 722 -13.37 -5.42 -29.97
CA SER A 722 -12.89 -6.71 -30.46
C SER A 722 -11.69 -6.49 -31.37
N VAL A 723 -10.52 -6.94 -30.92
CA VAL A 723 -9.28 -6.83 -31.69
C VAL A 723 -9.30 -7.85 -32.83
N SER A 724 -8.82 -7.43 -34.00
CA SER A 724 -8.66 -8.29 -35.17
C SER A 724 -7.46 -7.83 -36.02
N TRP A 725 -7.00 -8.73 -36.88
CA TRP A 725 -5.89 -8.54 -37.81
C TRP A 725 -6.39 -8.75 -39.24
N GLN A 726 -5.65 -8.28 -40.24
CA GLN A 726 -6.09 -8.25 -41.65
C GLN A 726 -6.64 -9.60 -42.14
N GLU A 727 -5.92 -10.69 -41.89
CA GLU A 727 -6.31 -12.05 -42.32
C GLU A 727 -6.87 -12.92 -41.17
N LYS A 728 -6.85 -12.43 -39.92
CA LYS A 728 -7.25 -13.19 -38.73
C LYS A 728 -8.25 -12.40 -37.90
N LYS A 729 -9.45 -12.96 -37.72
CA LYS A 729 -10.53 -12.31 -36.96
C LYS A 729 -10.48 -12.59 -35.45
N ASP A 730 -9.72 -13.60 -35.05
CA ASP A 730 -9.65 -14.13 -33.70
C ASP A 730 -8.27 -14.75 -33.43
N LEU A 731 -8.05 -15.14 -32.18
CA LEU A 731 -6.86 -15.82 -31.67
C LEU A 731 -7.02 -17.35 -31.64
N GLY A 732 -8.03 -17.93 -32.30
CA GLY A 732 -8.37 -19.35 -32.18
C GLY A 732 -7.22 -20.28 -32.57
N SER A 733 -6.40 -19.90 -33.55
CA SER A 733 -5.20 -20.65 -33.95
C SER A 733 -4.07 -20.63 -32.90
N LEU A 734 -4.17 -19.78 -31.88
CA LEU A 734 -3.18 -19.62 -30.82
C LEU A 734 -3.67 -20.14 -29.46
N LYS A 735 -4.93 -20.60 -29.35
CA LYS A 735 -5.51 -21.09 -28.08
C LYS A 735 -4.62 -22.19 -27.46
N GLY A 736 -4.36 -22.08 -26.15
CA GLY A 736 -3.47 -22.95 -25.38
C GLY A 736 -1.96 -22.69 -25.58
N ARG A 737 -1.58 -21.70 -26.41
CA ARG A 737 -0.18 -21.27 -26.54
C ARG A 737 0.14 -20.19 -25.51
N VAL A 738 1.40 -20.12 -25.13
CA VAL A 738 1.93 -19.02 -24.32
C VAL A 738 2.24 -17.84 -25.24
N ILE A 739 1.63 -16.69 -24.97
CA ILE A 739 1.77 -15.48 -25.77
C ILE A 739 2.03 -14.26 -24.90
N ARG A 740 2.40 -13.14 -25.53
CA ARG A 740 2.24 -11.79 -24.98
C ARG A 740 1.38 -10.94 -25.90
N LEU A 741 0.73 -9.95 -25.31
CA LEU A 741 0.08 -8.87 -26.04
C LEU A 741 1.01 -7.66 -26.01
N LYS A 742 1.26 -7.07 -27.17
CA LYS A 742 1.98 -5.80 -27.31
C LYS A 742 1.02 -4.75 -27.86
N PHE A 743 0.64 -3.81 -27.00
CA PHE A 743 -0.24 -2.71 -27.33
C PHE A 743 0.58 -1.51 -27.76
N TYR A 744 0.19 -0.90 -28.86
CA TYR A 744 0.70 0.39 -29.32
C TYR A 744 -0.42 1.42 -29.17
N LEU A 745 -0.12 2.53 -28.49
CA LEU A 745 -1.07 3.58 -28.20
C LEU A 745 -0.54 4.91 -28.72
N ARG A 746 -1.42 5.74 -29.29
CA ARG A 746 -1.13 7.13 -29.60
C ARG A 746 -2.33 7.98 -29.22
N GLU A 747 -2.13 9.00 -28.38
CA GLU A 747 -3.21 9.85 -27.86
C GLU A 747 -4.41 9.02 -27.35
N ALA A 748 -4.10 7.96 -26.59
CA ALA A 748 -5.04 6.91 -26.22
C ALA A 748 -4.90 6.52 -24.74
N ARG A 749 -5.99 6.01 -24.17
CA ARG A 749 -6.11 5.47 -22.81
C ARG A 749 -6.56 4.03 -22.88
N LEU A 750 -5.78 3.13 -22.29
CA LEU A 750 -6.10 1.71 -22.17
C LEU A 750 -6.45 1.38 -20.71
N TYR A 751 -7.65 0.86 -20.49
CA TYR A 751 -8.19 0.61 -19.15
C TYR A 751 -8.12 -0.86 -18.73
N ALA A 752 -8.42 -1.76 -19.67
CA ALA A 752 -8.47 -3.19 -19.41
C ALA A 752 -8.34 -3.99 -20.71
N PHE A 753 -7.98 -5.25 -20.57
CA PHE A 753 -8.11 -6.25 -21.63
C PHE A 753 -8.70 -7.55 -21.09
N GLN A 754 -9.33 -8.35 -21.94
CA GLN A 754 -9.89 -9.64 -21.56
C GLN A 754 -9.75 -10.65 -22.69
N ILE A 755 -9.38 -11.87 -22.32
CA ILE A 755 -9.49 -13.04 -23.20
C ILE A 755 -10.83 -13.70 -22.92
N GLN A 756 -11.62 -13.95 -23.96
CA GLN A 756 -12.91 -14.65 -23.89
C GLN A 756 -12.95 -15.83 -24.85
N GLU A 757 -13.89 -16.75 -24.61
CA GLU A 757 -14.31 -17.69 -25.64
C GLU A 757 -15.35 -17.00 -26.53
N ASN A 758 -15.18 -17.11 -27.84
CA ASN A 758 -16.06 -16.56 -28.83
C ASN A 758 -17.37 -17.37 -28.83
N THR A 759 -18.30 -17.00 -27.96
CA THR A 759 -19.67 -17.52 -27.99
C THR A 759 -20.44 -16.81 -29.09
N ILE A 760 -20.09 -17.08 -30.35
CA ILE A 760 -21.06 -16.88 -31.43
C ILE A 760 -22.07 -18.01 -31.26
N ASP A 761 -23.31 -17.65 -30.92
CA ASP A 761 -24.48 -18.53 -30.90
C ASP A 761 -24.41 -19.55 -32.06
N GLN A 762 -24.53 -20.84 -31.70
CA GLN A 762 -25.00 -21.89 -32.62
C GLN A 762 -26.48 -21.68 -32.96
#